data_AF-G3HBJ0-F1
#
_entry.id   AF-G3HBJ0-F1
#
_cell.length_a   1.000
_cell.length_b   1.000
_cell.length_c   1.000
_cell.angle_alpha   90.00
_cell.angle_beta   90.00
_cell.angle_gamma   90.00
#
_symmetry.space_group_name_H-M   'P 1'
#
loop_
_entity.id
_entity.type
_entity.pdbx_description
1 polymer ?
#
loop_
_entity_poly.entity_id
_entity_poly.type
_entity_poly.pdbx_seq_one_letter_code
_entity_poly.pdbx_strand_id
1 'polypeptide(L)'
;MPRYTVHVRGEWLAVPCQDGKLTVGWLGREAVRRYMKNKPDNGGFASVDEVSFLVRRCKGLGLLDNEDMLEVALEDNEFVEVVIEGDIMSPDFIPSQPEGVFLYSKYREPERYIALDGDSLSTEDLVNLGKGHYKIKLTSTAEKKVQQSREVIDSIIKEKTVVYGITTGFGKFARTVIPVHKLQELQVNLVRSHSSGVGKPLSPERCRMLLALRINVLAKGYSGISLETLKQVIEAFNASCLSYVPEKGTVGASGDLAPLSHLALGLIGEGKMWSPKSGWADAKYGLALINGTQMITSLGCEAVERASAIARQADIVAALTLEVLKGTTKAFDTGQQVHGVVNDTIAFVKDIITTELNSATDNPALDYLAIGVHELAAISERRIERLCNPSLSELPAFLVAEGGLNSGFMIAHCTAAALVSENKALCHPSSVDSLSTSAATEDHVSMGGWAARKALRVIEHVEQVLAIELLAACQGIEFLRPLKTTTPLEKVYDLVRSVVRPWIKDRFMAPDIEAAHRLLLEQKMPEIYFKEPEELLQVLTELEEQNLTLVQYSQDVDENLDDVNKREKFIQDKINNNIDFLMEHKKILKNNCEREEEKAAELELRSRLFSFGEFNSDAQEKLIDSLSKKINQVYRVCIGDAEVGSLNAVQKLVKVESRLVELSDLIESIPKENVEAIERIKQKERRQKLRDEKMKEKQRHQEERLKAALERAVAQPKKKLGRRLVYRSKPPSATKHELLLVGDTRTKSLEEEYFFS
;
A
#
# COMPACT_ATOMS: atom_id res chain seq x y z
N MET A 1 -43.34 38.66 -4.90
CA MET A 1 -42.04 39.19 -5.33
C MET A 1 -41.08 38.03 -5.36
N PRO A 2 -40.47 37.71 -6.51
CA PRO A 2 -39.44 36.69 -6.58
C PRO A 2 -38.32 37.03 -5.59
N ARG A 3 -37.83 36.02 -4.88
CA ARG A 3 -36.75 36.14 -3.89
C ARG A 3 -35.68 35.15 -4.28
N TYR A 4 -34.47 35.67 -4.48
CA TYR A 4 -33.29 34.85 -4.73
C TYR A 4 -32.49 34.74 -3.44
N THR A 5 -31.98 33.54 -3.18
CA THR A 5 -31.16 33.29 -2.00
C THR A 5 -29.71 33.32 -2.41
N VAL A 6 -28.96 34.30 -1.89
CA VAL A 6 -27.59 34.60 -2.31
C VAL A 6 -26.61 34.35 -1.17
N HIS A 7 -25.57 33.57 -1.43
CA HIS A 7 -24.48 33.32 -0.51
C HIS A 7 -23.34 34.32 -0.72
N VAL A 8 -22.89 34.99 0.35
CA VAL A 8 -21.74 35.91 0.32
C VAL A 8 -20.88 35.65 1.56
N ARG A 9 -19.61 35.24 1.37
CA ARG A 9 -18.62 35.00 2.45
C ARG A 9 -19.15 34.23 3.68
N GLY A 10 -19.90 33.14 3.45
CA GLY A 10 -20.44 32.30 4.53
C GLY A 10 -21.83 32.69 5.05
N GLU A 11 -22.44 33.77 4.52
CA GLU A 11 -23.79 34.21 4.91
C GLU A 11 -24.79 34.09 3.79
N TRP A 12 -26.00 33.63 4.14
CA TRP A 12 -27.13 33.54 3.23
C TRP A 12 -28.03 34.79 3.36
N LEU A 13 -28.23 35.46 2.24
CA LEU A 13 -29.01 36.69 2.13
C LEU A 13 -30.19 36.46 1.19
N ALA A 14 -31.40 36.76 1.66
CA ALA A 14 -32.57 36.81 0.79
C ALA A 14 -32.62 38.18 0.09
N VAL A 15 -32.50 38.19 -1.24
CA VAL A 15 -32.59 39.40 -2.05
C VAL A 15 -33.97 39.47 -2.72
N PRO A 16 -34.87 40.37 -2.24
CA PRO A 16 -36.16 40.55 -2.88
C PRO A 16 -36.01 41.31 -4.20
N CYS A 17 -36.59 40.75 -5.27
CA CYS A 17 -36.55 41.32 -6.60
C CYS A 17 -37.93 41.90 -6.95
N GLN A 18 -37.97 43.18 -7.36
CA GLN A 18 -39.22 43.88 -7.72
C GLN A 18 -39.55 43.77 -9.21
N ASP A 19 -38.57 43.44 -10.07
CA ASP A 19 -38.69 43.36 -11.52
C ASP A 19 -37.86 42.17 -12.07
N GLY A 20 -38.48 41.27 -12.84
CA GLY A 20 -37.83 40.09 -13.42
C GLY A 20 -36.78 40.41 -14.49
N LYS A 21 -36.75 41.65 -14.99
CA LYS A 21 -35.79 42.14 -16.00
C LYS A 21 -34.45 42.62 -15.43
N LEU A 22 -34.21 42.41 -14.14
CA LEU A 22 -32.93 42.74 -13.53
C LEU A 22 -31.88 41.70 -13.92
N THR A 23 -30.60 42.10 -13.96
CA THR A 23 -29.50 41.23 -14.39
C THR A 23 -28.83 40.52 -13.22
N VAL A 24 -28.08 39.47 -13.52
CA VAL A 24 -27.21 38.77 -12.55
C VAL A 24 -26.21 39.73 -11.89
N GLY A 25 -25.63 40.65 -12.65
CA GLY A 25 -24.72 41.66 -12.12
C GLY A 25 -25.41 42.61 -11.13
N TRP A 26 -26.69 42.92 -11.33
CA TRP A 26 -27.48 43.66 -10.33
C TRP A 26 -27.67 42.84 -9.06
N LEU A 27 -28.03 41.55 -9.19
CA LEU A 27 -28.25 40.66 -8.04
C LEU A 27 -26.99 40.54 -7.17
N GLY A 28 -25.82 40.40 -7.80
CA GLY A 28 -24.54 40.34 -7.09
C GLY A 28 -24.21 41.63 -6.35
N ARG A 29 -24.31 42.80 -7.00
CA ARG A 29 -24.10 44.10 -6.35
C ARG A 29 -25.04 44.33 -5.17
N GLU A 30 -26.29 43.97 -5.34
CA GLU A 30 -27.33 44.16 -4.34
C GLU A 30 -27.18 43.18 -3.15
N ALA A 31 -26.65 41.98 -3.38
CA ALA A 31 -26.25 41.06 -2.32
C ALA A 31 -25.03 41.57 -1.52
N VAL A 32 -23.98 42.06 -2.20
CA VAL A 32 -22.80 42.67 -1.56
C VAL A 32 -23.21 43.90 -0.74
N ARG A 33 -24.09 44.75 -1.27
CA ARG A 33 -24.62 45.91 -0.54
C ARG A 33 -25.32 45.52 0.76
N ARG A 34 -26.14 44.45 0.74
CA ARG A 34 -26.80 43.93 1.94
C ARG A 34 -25.80 43.31 2.92
N TYR A 35 -24.82 42.58 2.41
CA TYR A 35 -23.72 42.02 3.20
C TYR A 35 -22.97 43.13 3.96
N MET A 36 -22.52 44.17 3.25
CA MET A 36 -21.81 45.31 3.85
C MET A 36 -22.62 45.96 4.97
N LYS A 37 -23.92 46.19 4.74
CA LYS A 37 -24.80 46.83 5.73
C LYS A 37 -24.99 46.00 7.02
N ASN A 38 -24.86 44.68 6.92
CA ASN A 38 -25.02 43.76 8.05
C ASN A 38 -23.73 43.53 8.84
N LYS A 39 -22.60 44.14 8.45
CA LYS A 39 -21.29 43.95 9.09
C LYS A 39 -20.75 45.23 9.74
N PRO A 40 -20.13 45.12 10.94
CA PRO A 40 -19.68 46.28 11.71
C PRO A 40 -18.51 47.06 11.05
N ASP A 41 -17.77 46.44 10.12
CA ASP A 41 -16.65 47.01 9.36
C ASP A 41 -16.96 47.09 7.85
N ASN A 42 -18.25 47.14 7.49
CA ASN A 42 -18.72 46.97 6.11
C ASN A 42 -18.24 45.65 5.44
N GLY A 43 -17.82 44.66 6.22
CA GLY A 43 -17.26 43.42 5.70
C GLY A 43 -15.91 43.61 5.00
N GLY A 44 -15.14 44.65 5.35
CA GLY A 44 -13.82 44.90 4.78
C GLY A 44 -13.81 45.56 3.39
N PHE A 45 -14.94 46.12 2.94
CA PHE A 45 -15.05 46.83 1.65
C PHE A 45 -15.21 48.35 1.84
N ALA A 46 -14.59 49.14 0.96
CA ALA A 46 -14.71 50.61 0.95
C ALA A 46 -16.00 51.09 0.25
N SER A 47 -16.39 50.46 -0.85
CA SER A 47 -17.59 50.76 -1.64
C SER A 47 -18.06 49.50 -2.37
N VAL A 48 -19.38 49.35 -2.59
CA VAL A 48 -19.96 48.26 -3.40
C VAL A 48 -19.47 48.33 -4.85
N ASP A 49 -19.29 49.54 -5.39
CA ASP A 49 -18.93 49.76 -6.79
C ASP A 49 -17.45 49.42 -7.09
N GLU A 50 -16.63 49.26 -6.05
CA GLU A 50 -15.22 48.87 -6.15
C GLU A 50 -15.02 47.35 -5.96
N VAL A 51 -16.08 46.60 -5.64
CA VAL A 51 -16.01 45.15 -5.45
C VAL A 51 -16.12 44.45 -6.81
N SER A 52 -15.04 43.79 -7.23
CA SER A 52 -15.08 42.84 -8.33
C SER A 52 -15.59 41.49 -7.82
N PHE A 53 -16.61 40.94 -8.48
CA PHE A 53 -17.23 39.68 -8.08
C PHE A 53 -17.74 38.90 -9.29
N LEU A 54 -17.94 37.61 -9.05
CA LEU A 54 -18.54 36.65 -9.97
C LEU A 54 -19.74 36.00 -9.29
N VAL A 55 -20.80 35.74 -10.05
CA VAL A 55 -21.97 35.01 -9.53
C VAL A 55 -21.97 33.59 -10.10
N ARG A 56 -22.10 32.59 -9.25
CA ARG A 56 -22.18 31.18 -9.65
C ARG A 56 -23.39 30.50 -9.05
N ARG A 57 -23.94 29.50 -9.75
CA ARG A 57 -24.99 28.65 -9.17
C ARG A 57 -24.42 27.77 -8.06
N CYS A 58 -25.11 27.65 -6.93
CA CYS A 58 -24.69 26.73 -5.87
C CYS A 58 -24.83 25.26 -6.31
N LYS A 59 -25.81 24.96 -7.17
CA LYS A 59 -26.01 23.64 -7.78
C LYS A 59 -25.39 23.63 -9.17
N GLY A 60 -24.41 22.76 -9.40
CA GLY A 60 -23.73 22.61 -10.70
C GLY A 60 -22.59 23.60 -10.96
N LEU A 61 -22.36 24.58 -10.08
CA LEU A 61 -21.21 25.51 -10.09
C LEU A 61 -21.03 26.32 -11.38
N GLY A 62 -22.06 26.43 -12.22
CA GLY A 62 -22.02 27.23 -13.44
C GLY A 62 -21.84 28.71 -13.13
N LEU A 63 -20.86 29.33 -13.79
CA LEU A 63 -20.66 30.78 -13.78
C LEU A 63 -21.79 31.44 -14.57
N LEU A 64 -22.37 32.50 -14.02
CA LEU A 64 -23.42 33.28 -14.66
C LEU A 64 -22.81 34.56 -15.24
N ASP A 65 -23.20 34.94 -16.46
CA ASP A 65 -22.76 36.20 -17.05
C ASP A 65 -23.47 37.36 -16.35
N ASN A 66 -22.76 38.45 -16.07
CA ASN A 66 -23.31 39.61 -15.37
C ASN A 66 -24.43 40.31 -16.17
N GLU A 67 -24.43 40.15 -17.49
CA GLU A 67 -25.45 40.72 -18.38
C GLU A 67 -26.68 39.83 -18.55
N ASP A 68 -26.65 38.59 -18.04
CA ASP A 68 -27.79 37.69 -18.14
C ASP A 68 -28.98 38.19 -17.31
N MET A 69 -30.18 38.06 -17.87
CA MET A 69 -31.45 38.38 -17.19
C MET A 69 -31.77 37.33 -16.14
N LEU A 70 -32.16 37.75 -14.93
CA LEU A 70 -32.44 36.83 -13.82
C LEU A 70 -33.54 35.80 -14.15
N GLU A 71 -34.58 36.19 -14.88
CA GLU A 71 -35.67 35.28 -15.28
C GLU A 71 -35.24 34.19 -16.28
N VAL A 72 -34.14 34.42 -17.02
CA VAL A 72 -33.57 33.45 -17.96
C VAL A 72 -32.49 32.62 -17.27
N ALA A 73 -31.71 33.26 -16.41
CA ALA A 73 -30.54 32.67 -15.78
C ALA A 73 -30.86 31.88 -14.51
N LEU A 74 -31.97 32.15 -13.82
CA LEU A 74 -32.30 31.56 -12.52
C LEU A 74 -33.78 31.20 -12.38
N GLU A 75 -34.03 30.05 -11.76
CA GLU A 75 -35.38 29.62 -11.36
C GLU A 75 -35.80 30.28 -10.02
N ASP A 76 -37.11 30.35 -9.75
CA ASP A 76 -37.63 30.87 -8.49
C ASP A 76 -37.12 30.05 -7.29
N ASN A 77 -36.54 30.74 -6.28
CA ASN A 77 -35.87 30.17 -5.11
C ASN A 77 -34.55 29.42 -5.40
N GLU A 78 -33.91 29.63 -6.56
CA GLU A 78 -32.56 29.10 -6.80
C GLU A 78 -31.51 29.77 -5.89
N PHE A 79 -30.48 28.99 -5.53
CA PHE A 79 -29.38 29.42 -4.66
C PHE A 79 -28.17 29.78 -5.53
N VAL A 80 -27.66 30.99 -5.36
CA VAL A 80 -26.46 31.49 -6.04
C VAL A 80 -25.43 31.98 -5.05
N GLU A 81 -24.17 31.97 -5.44
CA GLU A 81 -23.06 32.44 -4.64
C GLU A 81 -22.35 33.58 -5.35
N VAL A 82 -22.08 34.65 -4.60
CA VAL A 82 -21.24 35.76 -5.04
C VAL A 82 -19.83 35.50 -4.53
N VAL A 83 -18.92 35.22 -5.46
CA VAL A 83 -17.50 35.04 -5.21
C VAL A 83 -16.81 36.36 -5.45
N ILE A 84 -16.19 36.92 -4.42
CA ILE A 84 -15.48 38.20 -4.51
C ILE A 84 -14.04 37.93 -4.92
N GLU A 85 -13.56 38.62 -5.94
CA GLU A 85 -12.21 38.42 -6.45
C GLU A 85 -11.17 38.85 -5.40
N GLY A 86 -10.32 37.90 -5.00
CA GLY A 86 -9.28 38.12 -3.97
C GLY A 86 -9.55 37.43 -2.63
N ASP A 87 -10.75 36.89 -2.41
CA ASP A 87 -11.03 36.08 -1.22
C ASP A 87 -10.46 34.67 -1.32
N ILE A 88 -9.81 34.22 -0.23
CA ILE A 88 -9.53 32.80 -0.02
C ILE A 88 -10.87 32.14 0.31
N MET A 89 -11.28 31.14 -0.49
CA MET A 89 -12.54 30.41 -0.32
C MET A 89 -12.76 30.03 1.16
N SER A 90 -13.96 30.32 1.69
CA SER A 90 -14.32 29.96 3.06
C SER A 90 -14.11 28.45 3.31
N PRO A 91 -13.38 28.04 4.36
CA PRO A 91 -13.14 26.63 4.68
C PRO A 91 -14.39 25.89 5.15
N ASP A 92 -15.48 26.59 5.47
CA ASP A 92 -16.74 26.00 5.95
C ASP A 92 -17.68 25.54 4.81
N PHE A 93 -17.29 25.76 3.55
CA PHE A 93 -17.99 25.18 2.41
C PHE A 93 -17.16 24.03 1.84
N ILE A 94 -17.55 22.80 2.14
CA ILE A 94 -17.09 21.61 1.44
C ILE A 94 -17.56 21.78 -0.01
N PRO A 95 -16.67 21.99 -1.00
CA PRO A 95 -17.06 21.69 -2.35
C PRO A 95 -17.35 20.20 -2.33
N SER A 96 -18.58 19.79 -2.68
CA SER A 96 -18.68 18.52 -3.40
C SER A 96 -17.85 18.74 -4.66
N GLN A 97 -16.54 18.46 -4.56
CA GLN A 97 -15.69 18.47 -5.72
C GLN A 97 -16.38 17.53 -6.71
N PRO A 98 -16.66 17.97 -7.94
CA PRO A 98 -16.90 16.99 -8.98
C PRO A 98 -15.68 16.09 -8.98
N GLU A 99 -15.91 14.80 -8.72
CA GLU A 99 -14.92 13.73 -8.86
C GLU A 99 -14.00 14.06 -10.04
N GLY A 100 -12.70 14.07 -9.76
CA GLY A 100 -11.62 14.64 -10.58
C GLY A 100 -11.93 14.88 -12.05
N VAL A 101 -12.17 16.16 -12.39
CA VAL A 101 -11.96 16.65 -13.76
C VAL A 101 -10.54 17.21 -13.81
N PHE A 102 -9.61 16.45 -14.37
CA PHE A 102 -8.20 16.84 -14.56
C PHE A 102 -8.01 17.77 -15.77
N LEU A 103 -8.91 18.74 -15.95
CA LEU A 103 -8.83 19.74 -17.02
C LEU A 103 -9.17 21.14 -16.50
N TYR A 104 -8.33 21.65 -15.59
CA TYR A 104 -8.19 23.11 -15.40
C TYR A 104 -6.72 23.56 -15.34
N SER A 105 -5.81 22.81 -15.97
CA SER A 105 -4.70 23.49 -16.65
C SER A 105 -5.30 24.16 -17.89
N LYS A 106 -4.91 25.41 -18.20
CA LYS A 106 -5.41 26.18 -19.36
C LYS A 106 -5.48 25.26 -20.59
N TYR A 107 -6.68 24.93 -21.07
CA TYR A 107 -6.86 24.14 -22.29
C TYR A 107 -6.01 24.77 -23.39
N ARG A 108 -4.96 24.05 -23.80
CA ARG A 108 -4.11 24.45 -24.91
C ARG A 108 -4.52 23.62 -26.10
N GLU A 109 -4.89 24.30 -27.17
CA GLU A 109 -5.28 23.61 -28.39
C GLU A 109 -4.08 22.79 -28.91
N PRO A 110 -4.25 21.47 -29.11
CA PRO A 110 -3.14 20.63 -29.53
C PRO A 110 -2.68 20.97 -30.96
N GLU A 111 -1.36 21.11 -31.13
CA GLU A 111 -0.72 21.39 -32.43
C GLU A 111 -0.31 20.10 -33.17
N ARG A 112 -0.16 18.99 -32.44
CA ARG A 112 0.32 17.71 -32.96
C ARG A 112 -0.85 16.80 -33.36
N TYR A 113 -0.61 15.93 -34.34
CA TYR A 113 -1.59 14.98 -34.86
C TYR A 113 -1.13 13.54 -34.66
N ILE A 114 -2.06 12.66 -34.29
CA ILE A 114 -1.94 11.20 -34.43
C ILE A 114 -2.69 10.78 -35.70
N ALA A 115 -2.06 9.95 -36.52
CA ALA A 115 -2.67 9.39 -37.72
C ALA A 115 -3.30 8.03 -37.40
N LEU A 116 -4.62 7.91 -37.58
CA LEU A 116 -5.35 6.67 -37.35
C LEU A 116 -5.49 5.87 -38.65
N ASP A 117 -5.24 4.58 -38.57
CA ASP A 117 -5.40 3.61 -39.65
C ASP A 117 -6.43 2.50 -39.36
N GLY A 118 -6.92 2.45 -38.12
CA GLY A 118 -7.82 1.42 -37.61
C GLY A 118 -7.15 0.17 -37.04
N ASP A 119 -5.82 0.08 -37.09
CA ASP A 119 -5.08 -1.16 -36.81
C ASP A 119 -3.90 -0.98 -35.83
N SER A 120 -3.39 0.23 -35.64
CA SER A 120 -2.13 0.48 -34.91
C SER A 120 -2.22 1.42 -33.70
N LEU A 121 -3.43 1.74 -33.25
CA LEU A 121 -3.60 2.59 -32.07
C LEU A 121 -3.13 1.84 -30.80
N SER A 122 -2.44 2.51 -29.88
CA SER A 122 -2.06 1.93 -28.59
C SER A 122 -2.96 2.43 -27.45
N THR A 123 -2.92 1.74 -26.30
CA THR A 123 -3.61 2.16 -25.07
C THR A 123 -3.12 3.53 -24.59
N GLU A 124 -1.81 3.79 -24.69
CA GLU A 124 -1.19 5.06 -24.33
C GLU A 124 -1.63 6.19 -25.27
N ASP A 125 -1.65 5.94 -26.59
CA ASP A 125 -2.13 6.91 -27.58
C ASP A 125 -3.58 7.32 -27.28
N LEU A 126 -4.44 6.36 -26.94
CA LEU A 126 -5.83 6.65 -26.63
C LEU A 126 -5.97 7.51 -25.37
N VAL A 127 -5.24 7.20 -24.31
CA VAL A 127 -5.22 8.01 -23.08
C VAL A 127 -4.69 9.43 -23.36
N ASN A 128 -3.66 9.57 -24.19
CA ASN A 128 -3.13 10.86 -24.60
C ASN A 128 -4.10 11.67 -25.48
N LEU A 129 -4.87 10.99 -26.35
CA LEU A 129 -5.98 11.60 -27.08
C LEU A 129 -7.05 12.09 -26.12
N GLY A 130 -7.39 11.31 -25.08
CA GLY A 130 -8.30 11.70 -24.00
C GLY A 130 -7.87 12.95 -23.25
N LYS A 131 -6.57 13.05 -22.90
CA LYS A 131 -5.97 14.23 -22.24
C LYS A 131 -5.89 15.47 -23.13
N GLY A 132 -6.26 15.37 -24.40
CA GLY A 132 -6.23 16.49 -25.34
C GLY A 132 -4.84 16.86 -25.84
N HIS A 133 -3.86 15.94 -25.75
CA HIS A 133 -2.48 16.20 -26.22
C HIS A 133 -2.36 16.21 -27.76
N TYR A 134 -3.28 15.55 -28.46
CA TYR A 134 -3.23 15.37 -29.91
C TYR A 134 -4.58 15.62 -30.60
N LYS A 135 -4.49 16.05 -31.86
CA LYS A 135 -5.55 16.01 -32.88
C LYS A 135 -5.50 14.68 -33.64
N ILE A 136 -6.58 14.33 -34.31
CA ILE A 136 -6.69 13.15 -35.16
C ILE A 136 -6.65 13.54 -36.64
N LYS A 137 -5.98 12.72 -37.44
CA LYS A 137 -6.13 12.66 -38.91
C LYS A 137 -6.17 11.19 -39.36
N LEU A 138 -6.67 10.91 -40.55
CA LEU A 138 -6.62 9.56 -41.13
C LEU A 138 -5.34 9.35 -41.94
N THR A 139 -4.88 8.10 -42.01
CA THR A 139 -3.91 7.68 -43.03
C THR A 139 -4.57 7.60 -44.40
N SER A 140 -3.79 7.79 -45.47
CA SER A 140 -4.30 7.70 -46.84
C SER A 140 -4.81 6.30 -47.20
N THR A 141 -4.29 5.27 -46.52
CA THR A 141 -4.77 3.90 -46.63
C THR A 141 -6.15 3.73 -45.98
N ALA A 142 -6.36 4.27 -44.78
CA ALA A 142 -7.67 4.25 -44.13
C ALA A 142 -8.73 5.02 -44.92
N GLU A 143 -8.41 6.20 -45.46
CA GLU A 143 -9.34 6.94 -46.33
C GLU A 143 -9.81 6.11 -47.51
N LYS A 144 -8.89 5.37 -48.17
CA LYS A 144 -9.23 4.45 -49.27
C LYS A 144 -10.11 3.28 -48.80
N LYS A 145 -9.78 2.65 -47.67
CA LYS A 145 -10.59 1.54 -47.11
C LYS A 145 -12.02 1.99 -46.83
N VAL A 146 -12.20 3.17 -46.22
CA VAL A 146 -13.52 3.76 -45.93
C VAL A 146 -14.29 4.03 -47.21
N GLN A 147 -13.64 4.61 -48.23
CA GLN A 147 -14.28 4.88 -49.52
C GLN A 147 -14.75 3.60 -50.22
N GLN A 148 -13.91 2.57 -50.25
CA GLN A 148 -14.25 1.26 -50.82
C GLN A 148 -15.42 0.59 -50.09
N SER A 149 -15.42 0.67 -48.75
CA SER A 149 -16.54 0.21 -47.91
C SER A 149 -17.85 0.86 -48.33
N ARG A 150 -17.80 2.19 -48.55
CA ARG A 150 -18.98 2.98 -48.88
C ARG A 150 -19.55 2.64 -50.26
N GLU A 151 -18.69 2.40 -51.24
CA GLU A 151 -19.10 2.00 -52.59
C GLU A 151 -19.92 0.70 -52.60
N VAL A 152 -19.60 -0.25 -51.71
CA VAL A 152 -20.38 -1.49 -51.53
C VAL A 152 -21.78 -1.22 -50.96
N ILE A 153 -21.90 -0.29 -50.01
CA ILE A 153 -23.22 0.09 -49.48
C ILE A 153 -24.06 0.79 -50.55
N ASP A 154 -23.45 1.70 -51.30
CA ASP A 154 -24.14 2.46 -52.34
C ASP A 154 -24.60 1.54 -53.50
N SER A 155 -23.83 0.48 -53.84
CA SER A 155 -24.28 -0.52 -54.81
C SER A 155 -25.47 -1.33 -54.29
N ILE A 156 -25.45 -1.80 -53.03
CA ILE A 156 -26.57 -2.52 -52.39
C ILE A 156 -27.86 -1.70 -52.43
N ILE A 157 -27.79 -0.41 -52.10
CA ILE A 157 -28.94 0.50 -52.11
C ILE A 157 -29.46 0.71 -53.54
N LYS A 158 -28.55 0.90 -54.51
CA LYS A 158 -28.90 1.08 -55.93
C LYS A 158 -29.57 -0.16 -56.52
N GLU A 159 -29.07 -1.34 -56.17
CA GLU A 159 -29.57 -2.64 -56.62
C GLU A 159 -30.84 -3.08 -55.87
N LYS A 160 -31.23 -2.35 -54.82
CA LYS A 160 -32.38 -2.66 -53.94
C LYS A 160 -32.27 -4.03 -53.28
N THR A 161 -31.05 -4.46 -52.99
CA THR A 161 -30.78 -5.73 -52.33
C THR A 161 -31.21 -5.67 -50.87
N VAL A 162 -31.86 -6.72 -50.37
CA VAL A 162 -32.32 -6.81 -48.97
C VAL A 162 -31.14 -7.24 -48.11
N VAL A 163 -30.59 -6.32 -47.32
CA VAL A 163 -29.43 -6.56 -46.45
C VAL A 163 -29.71 -6.00 -45.06
N TYR A 164 -29.42 -6.83 -44.05
CA TYR A 164 -29.64 -6.52 -42.64
C TYR A 164 -28.97 -5.20 -42.23
N GLY A 165 -29.71 -4.33 -41.55
CA GLY A 165 -29.21 -3.05 -41.01
C GLY A 165 -28.92 -1.97 -42.06
N ILE A 166 -29.07 -2.28 -43.37
CA ILE A 166 -28.94 -1.31 -44.46
C ILE A 166 -30.31 -0.99 -45.05
N THR A 167 -31.06 -2.01 -45.47
CA THR A 167 -32.40 -1.87 -46.08
C THR A 167 -33.50 -2.52 -45.25
N THR A 168 -33.18 -3.03 -44.06
CA THR A 168 -34.14 -3.60 -43.10
C THR A 168 -34.04 -2.93 -41.72
N GLY A 169 -34.98 -3.23 -40.83
CA GLY A 169 -34.93 -2.82 -39.42
C GLY A 169 -33.85 -3.52 -38.60
N PHE A 170 -33.78 -3.24 -37.29
CA PHE A 170 -32.77 -3.76 -36.37
C PHE A 170 -33.36 -4.70 -35.31
N GLY A 171 -32.55 -5.61 -34.76
CA GLY A 171 -32.95 -6.55 -33.71
C GLY A 171 -34.16 -7.39 -34.13
N LYS A 172 -35.23 -7.37 -33.34
CA LYS A 172 -36.48 -8.11 -33.66
C LYS A 172 -37.13 -7.68 -34.98
N PHE A 173 -36.83 -6.48 -35.47
CA PHE A 173 -37.32 -5.94 -36.74
C PHE A 173 -36.38 -6.21 -37.93
N ALA A 174 -35.36 -7.08 -37.77
CA ALA A 174 -34.38 -7.45 -38.80
C ALA A 174 -34.99 -7.90 -40.15
N ARG A 175 -36.21 -8.47 -40.11
CA ARG A 175 -36.93 -8.99 -41.29
C ARG A 175 -37.84 -7.96 -41.96
N THR A 176 -38.00 -6.78 -41.37
CA THR A 176 -38.86 -5.73 -41.91
C THR A 176 -38.09 -4.90 -42.92
N VAL A 177 -38.46 -4.98 -44.21
CA VAL A 177 -37.86 -4.17 -45.27
C VAL A 177 -38.32 -2.72 -45.15
N ILE A 178 -37.38 -1.78 -45.21
CA ILE A 178 -37.62 -0.35 -45.05
C ILE A 178 -37.52 0.33 -46.42
N PRO A 179 -38.55 1.11 -46.84
CA PRO A 179 -38.47 1.88 -48.07
C PRO A 179 -37.31 2.89 -48.03
N VAL A 180 -36.63 3.08 -49.17
CA VAL A 180 -35.44 3.96 -49.28
C VAL A 180 -35.70 5.38 -48.74
N HIS A 181 -36.88 5.95 -49.01
CA HIS A 181 -37.24 7.30 -48.54
C HIS A 181 -37.41 7.41 -47.01
N LYS A 182 -37.52 6.28 -46.28
CA LYS A 182 -37.60 6.22 -44.82
C LYS A 182 -36.28 5.84 -44.14
N LEU A 183 -35.22 5.54 -44.90
CA LEU A 183 -33.95 5.10 -44.32
C LEU A 183 -33.32 6.17 -43.42
N GLN A 184 -33.41 7.45 -43.81
CA GLN A 184 -32.89 8.55 -42.98
C GLN A 184 -33.68 8.69 -41.67
N GLU A 185 -35.01 8.63 -41.74
CA GLU A 185 -35.88 8.67 -40.56
C GLU A 185 -35.58 7.49 -39.62
N LEU A 186 -35.36 6.30 -40.16
CA LEU A 186 -34.96 5.12 -39.39
C LEU A 186 -33.66 5.38 -38.60
N GLN A 187 -32.62 5.95 -39.22
CA GLN A 187 -31.35 6.22 -38.54
C GLN A 187 -31.51 7.20 -37.37
N VAL A 188 -32.27 8.29 -37.57
CA VAL A 188 -32.52 9.29 -36.52
C VAL A 188 -33.34 8.67 -35.37
N ASN A 189 -34.39 7.93 -35.70
CA ASN A 189 -35.21 7.24 -34.70
C ASN A 189 -34.41 6.20 -33.90
N LEU A 190 -33.46 5.53 -34.56
CA LEU A 190 -32.57 4.58 -33.91
C LEU A 190 -31.69 5.27 -32.86
N VAL A 191 -31.01 6.36 -33.22
CA VAL A 191 -30.20 7.15 -32.28
C VAL A 191 -31.02 7.61 -31.08
N ARG A 192 -32.20 8.20 -31.33
CA ARG A 192 -33.07 8.72 -30.25
C ARG A 192 -33.55 7.62 -29.31
N SER A 193 -34.08 6.53 -29.86
CA SER A 193 -34.62 5.42 -29.05
C SER A 193 -33.55 4.67 -28.27
N HIS A 194 -32.32 4.57 -28.81
CA HIS A 194 -31.23 3.85 -28.16
C HIS A 194 -30.46 4.72 -27.17
N SER A 195 -30.61 6.05 -27.20
CA SER A 195 -30.06 7.01 -26.22
C SER A 195 -30.77 6.93 -24.87
N SER A 196 -30.72 5.74 -24.25
CA SER A 196 -31.42 5.36 -23.02
C SER A 196 -30.50 5.27 -21.79
N GLY A 197 -29.22 5.63 -21.96
CA GLY A 197 -28.26 5.67 -20.85
C GLY A 197 -28.66 6.65 -19.74
N VAL A 198 -28.27 6.35 -18.51
CA VAL A 198 -28.59 7.12 -17.29
C VAL A 198 -27.36 7.30 -16.39
N GLY A 199 -27.50 8.14 -15.36
CA GLY A 199 -26.45 8.41 -14.39
C GLY A 199 -25.60 9.63 -14.74
N LYS A 200 -24.43 9.73 -14.11
CA LYS A 200 -23.47 10.81 -14.36
C LYS A 200 -22.93 10.69 -15.80
N PRO A 201 -22.64 11.80 -16.48
CA PRO A 201 -21.95 11.73 -17.77
C PRO A 201 -20.51 11.26 -17.59
N LEU A 202 -19.95 10.65 -18.63
CA LEU A 202 -18.51 10.47 -18.76
C LEU A 202 -17.82 11.83 -18.67
N SER A 203 -16.62 11.84 -18.08
CA SER A 203 -15.78 13.04 -18.08
C SER A 203 -15.41 13.43 -19.53
N PRO A 204 -15.08 14.70 -19.80
CA PRO A 204 -14.62 15.12 -21.13
C PRO A 204 -13.49 14.25 -21.67
N GLU A 205 -12.52 13.87 -20.82
CA GLU A 205 -11.40 13.01 -21.20
C GLU A 205 -11.88 11.63 -21.66
N ARG A 206 -12.77 10.99 -20.89
CA ARG A 206 -13.34 9.68 -21.21
C ARG A 206 -14.24 9.72 -22.45
N CYS A 207 -15.05 10.77 -22.60
CA CYS A 207 -15.86 10.95 -23.79
C CYS A 207 -14.99 11.19 -25.03
N ARG A 208 -13.88 11.90 -24.88
CA ARG A 208 -12.90 12.12 -25.94
C ARG A 208 -12.20 10.81 -26.32
N MET A 209 -11.82 9.97 -25.35
CA MET A 209 -11.33 8.61 -25.63
C MET A 209 -12.36 7.76 -26.38
N LEU A 210 -13.61 7.76 -25.94
CA LEU A 210 -14.70 7.05 -26.61
C LEU A 210 -14.84 7.48 -28.07
N LEU A 211 -14.84 8.79 -28.34
CA LEU A 211 -14.93 9.35 -29.69
C LEU A 211 -13.71 9.01 -30.55
N ALA A 212 -12.49 9.14 -30.00
CA ALA A 212 -11.25 8.76 -30.68
C ALA A 212 -11.24 7.28 -31.09
N LEU A 213 -11.61 6.40 -30.16
CA LEU A 213 -11.67 4.96 -30.43
C LEU A 213 -12.75 4.66 -31.49
N ARG A 214 -13.88 5.36 -31.44
CA ARG A 214 -14.92 5.24 -32.47
C ARG A 214 -14.39 5.62 -33.85
N ILE A 215 -13.62 6.71 -33.96
CA ILE A 215 -12.98 7.11 -35.21
C ILE A 215 -12.00 6.03 -35.69
N ASN A 216 -11.17 5.47 -34.80
CA ASN A 216 -10.22 4.41 -35.14
C ASN A 216 -10.94 3.18 -35.74
N VAL A 217 -12.00 2.70 -35.08
CA VAL A 217 -12.78 1.55 -35.57
C VAL A 217 -13.41 1.84 -36.94
N LEU A 218 -13.90 3.06 -37.16
CA LEU A 218 -14.46 3.46 -38.46
C LEU A 218 -13.39 3.54 -39.55
N ALA A 219 -12.16 3.92 -39.22
CA ALA A 219 -11.03 4.02 -40.13
C ALA A 219 -10.64 2.65 -40.75
N LYS A 220 -11.01 1.53 -40.13
CA LYS A 220 -10.83 0.18 -40.70
C LYS A 220 -11.54 -0.02 -42.04
N GLY A 221 -12.65 0.69 -42.29
CA GLY A 221 -13.39 0.60 -43.55
C GLY A 221 -14.30 -0.63 -43.68
N TYR A 222 -14.91 -1.09 -42.58
CA TYR A 222 -15.91 -2.17 -42.61
C TYR A 222 -17.33 -1.70 -42.25
N SER A 223 -17.50 -0.42 -41.88
CA SER A 223 -18.78 0.11 -41.39
C SER A 223 -19.70 0.67 -42.47
N GLY A 224 -19.19 0.95 -43.67
CA GLY A 224 -19.97 1.61 -44.72
C GLY A 224 -20.24 3.11 -44.48
N ILE A 225 -19.56 3.73 -43.51
CA ILE A 225 -19.64 5.18 -43.27
C ILE A 225 -19.12 5.96 -44.49
N SER A 226 -19.70 7.12 -44.78
CA SER A 226 -19.14 8.01 -45.79
C SER A 226 -17.86 8.69 -45.27
N LEU A 227 -16.89 8.93 -46.15
CA LEU A 227 -15.65 9.64 -45.80
C LEU A 227 -15.94 11.07 -45.31
N GLU A 228 -16.96 11.72 -45.86
CA GLU A 228 -17.40 13.06 -45.46
C GLU A 228 -17.87 13.07 -44.00
N THR A 229 -18.77 12.16 -43.63
CA THR A 229 -19.26 11.99 -42.26
C THR A 229 -18.10 11.71 -41.31
N LEU A 230 -17.17 10.82 -41.68
CA LEU A 230 -16.01 10.51 -40.82
C LEU A 230 -15.11 11.74 -40.62
N LYS A 231 -14.90 12.56 -41.65
CA LYS A 231 -14.13 13.81 -41.55
C LYS A 231 -14.79 14.82 -40.61
N GLN A 232 -16.10 14.98 -40.69
CA GLN A 232 -16.85 15.87 -39.78
C GLN A 232 -16.77 15.39 -38.32
N VAL A 233 -16.81 14.07 -38.07
CA VAL A 233 -16.62 13.50 -36.72
C VAL A 233 -15.20 13.79 -36.20
N ILE A 234 -14.18 13.69 -37.07
CA ILE A 234 -12.81 14.06 -36.73
C ILE A 234 -12.67 15.56 -36.43
N GLU A 235 -13.36 16.42 -37.18
CA GLU A 235 -13.41 17.86 -36.91
C GLU A 235 -14.03 18.16 -35.54
N ALA A 236 -15.14 17.50 -35.20
CA ALA A 236 -15.77 17.61 -33.88
C ALA A 236 -14.82 17.19 -32.76
N PHE A 237 -14.11 16.06 -32.93
CA PHE A 237 -13.06 15.62 -32.01
C PHE A 237 -11.94 16.66 -31.88
N ASN A 238 -11.42 17.17 -33.00
CA ASN A 238 -10.32 18.13 -33.02
C ASN A 238 -10.71 19.47 -32.39
N ALA A 239 -11.98 19.86 -32.47
CA ALA A 239 -12.56 21.03 -31.81
C ALA A 239 -12.93 20.77 -30.33
N SER A 240 -12.78 19.54 -29.84
CA SER A 240 -13.22 19.12 -28.50
C SER A 240 -14.73 19.31 -28.27
N CYS A 241 -15.54 19.14 -29.32
CA CYS A 241 -16.99 19.12 -29.23
C CYS A 241 -17.46 17.70 -28.88
N LEU A 242 -17.79 17.46 -27.62
CA LEU A 242 -18.02 16.13 -27.06
C LEU A 242 -19.47 15.96 -26.61
N SER A 243 -20.13 14.87 -27.00
CA SER A 243 -21.53 14.61 -26.63
C SER A 243 -21.70 14.29 -25.14
N TYR A 244 -22.89 14.51 -24.60
CA TYR A 244 -23.25 14.07 -23.26
C TYR A 244 -23.52 12.56 -23.26
N VAL A 245 -22.60 11.78 -22.69
CA VAL A 245 -22.69 10.31 -22.66
C VAL A 245 -22.84 9.82 -21.22
N PRO A 246 -24.02 9.35 -20.79
CA PRO A 246 -24.21 8.76 -19.47
C PRO A 246 -23.41 7.47 -19.24
N GLU A 247 -22.91 7.26 -18.02
CA GLU A 247 -22.03 6.14 -17.70
C GLU A 247 -22.74 4.78 -17.52
N LYS A 248 -24.08 4.74 -17.40
CA LYS A 248 -24.85 3.50 -17.16
C LYS A 248 -25.81 3.24 -18.31
N GLY A 249 -25.92 1.98 -18.73
CA GLY A 249 -26.94 1.53 -19.70
C GLY A 249 -26.46 0.45 -20.66
N THR A 250 -25.17 0.38 -20.96
CA THR A 250 -24.64 -0.70 -21.81
C THR A 250 -24.61 -2.05 -21.08
N VAL A 251 -24.98 -3.10 -21.81
CA VAL A 251 -24.85 -4.52 -21.41
C VAL A 251 -23.73 -5.23 -22.19
N GLY A 252 -23.09 -4.54 -23.14
CA GLY A 252 -22.01 -5.11 -23.97
C GLY A 252 -22.43 -6.33 -24.80
N ALA A 253 -23.63 -6.32 -25.39
CA ALA A 253 -24.15 -7.44 -26.20
C ALA A 253 -23.62 -7.40 -27.65
N SER A 254 -24.19 -6.51 -28.47
CA SER A 254 -23.80 -6.21 -29.85
C SER A 254 -22.95 -4.93 -29.95
N GLY A 255 -22.45 -4.47 -28.80
CA GLY A 255 -21.77 -3.20 -28.61
C GLY A 255 -22.34 -2.37 -27.46
N ASP A 256 -21.73 -1.22 -27.22
CA ASP A 256 -22.12 -0.17 -26.29
C ASP A 256 -23.20 0.73 -26.89
N LEU A 257 -24.33 0.12 -27.27
CA LEU A 257 -25.39 0.79 -28.02
C LEU A 257 -25.88 2.07 -27.35
N ALA A 258 -26.22 2.03 -26.06
CA ALA A 258 -26.73 3.21 -25.35
C ALA A 258 -25.70 4.35 -25.26
N PRO A 259 -24.46 4.10 -24.80
CA PRO A 259 -23.39 5.12 -24.80
C PRO A 259 -23.07 5.68 -26.20
N LEU A 260 -22.95 4.84 -27.21
CA LEU A 260 -22.66 5.28 -28.58
C LEU A 260 -23.85 5.99 -29.24
N SER A 261 -25.07 5.67 -28.84
CA SER A 261 -26.26 6.42 -29.25
C SER A 261 -26.26 7.81 -28.65
N HIS A 262 -25.90 7.96 -27.38
CA HIS A 262 -25.70 9.29 -26.78
C HIS A 262 -24.55 10.06 -27.44
N LEU A 263 -23.47 9.37 -27.80
CA LEU A 263 -22.38 9.96 -28.59
C LEU A 263 -22.90 10.50 -29.93
N ALA A 264 -23.64 9.67 -30.65
CA ALA A 264 -24.29 10.03 -31.91
C ALA A 264 -25.37 11.12 -31.75
N LEU A 265 -26.09 11.16 -30.63
CA LEU A 265 -27.17 12.11 -30.37
C LEU A 265 -26.64 13.54 -30.38
N GLY A 266 -25.57 13.79 -29.63
CA GLY A 266 -24.87 15.08 -29.64
C GLY A 266 -24.30 15.40 -31.02
N LEU A 267 -23.74 14.39 -31.70
CA LEU A 267 -23.24 14.56 -33.06
C LEU A 267 -24.34 14.83 -34.07
N ILE A 268 -25.61 14.41 -33.87
CA ILE A 268 -26.81 14.76 -34.69
C ILE A 268 -27.46 16.10 -34.33
N GLY A 269 -27.01 16.76 -33.28
CA GLY A 269 -27.42 18.12 -32.97
C GLY A 269 -28.54 18.13 -31.95
N GLU A 270 -28.71 17.02 -31.27
CA GLU A 270 -29.70 16.81 -30.23
C GLU A 270 -29.01 16.56 -28.89
N GLY A 271 -29.68 16.92 -27.80
CA GLY A 271 -29.10 16.80 -26.47
C GLY A 271 -27.97 17.81 -26.22
N LYS A 272 -27.08 17.45 -25.30
CA LYS A 272 -26.02 18.35 -24.81
C LYS A 272 -24.66 17.98 -25.39
N MET A 273 -23.85 18.98 -25.66
CA MET A 273 -22.44 18.86 -25.99
C MET A 273 -21.58 19.73 -25.09
N TRP A 274 -20.38 19.25 -24.79
CA TRP A 274 -19.34 19.98 -24.10
C TRP A 274 -18.33 20.55 -25.10
N SER A 275 -17.87 21.77 -24.85
CA SER A 275 -16.65 22.31 -25.49
C SER A 275 -15.80 23.10 -24.50
N PRO A 276 -14.50 23.30 -24.76
CA PRO A 276 -13.64 24.13 -23.92
C PRO A 276 -14.11 25.59 -23.80
N LYS A 277 -14.87 26.10 -24.79
CA LYS A 277 -15.34 27.49 -24.83
C LYS A 277 -16.69 27.68 -24.14
N SER A 278 -17.60 26.73 -24.32
CA SER A 278 -19.00 26.85 -23.89
C SER A 278 -19.33 26.03 -22.64
N GLY A 279 -18.46 25.11 -22.22
CA GLY A 279 -18.86 24.04 -21.31
C GLY A 279 -20.01 23.23 -21.93
N TRP A 280 -20.92 22.72 -21.10
CA TRP A 280 -22.11 21.99 -21.54
C TRP A 280 -23.17 22.95 -22.10
N ALA A 281 -23.52 22.79 -23.38
CA ALA A 281 -24.52 23.57 -24.10
C ALA A 281 -25.35 22.69 -25.03
N ASP A 282 -26.45 23.22 -25.58
CA ASP A 282 -27.26 22.51 -26.57
C ASP A 282 -26.47 22.27 -27.87
N ALA A 283 -26.64 21.08 -28.44
CA ALA A 283 -25.93 20.64 -29.62
C ALA A 283 -26.33 21.44 -30.88
N LYS A 284 -25.38 21.66 -31.81
CA LYS A 284 -25.56 22.42 -33.06
C LYS A 284 -25.02 21.75 -34.34
N TYR A 285 -24.64 20.47 -34.30
CA TYR A 285 -23.99 19.73 -35.42
C TYR A 285 -24.61 18.35 -35.61
N GLY A 286 -24.64 17.76 -36.83
CA GLY A 286 -25.58 16.69 -37.23
C GLY A 286 -25.10 15.33 -37.88
N LEU A 287 -24.78 14.21 -37.19
CA LEU A 287 -24.32 12.87 -37.69
C LEU A 287 -24.55 11.65 -36.73
N ALA A 288 -24.93 10.47 -37.24
CA ALA A 288 -25.35 9.27 -36.47
C ALA A 288 -24.40 8.04 -36.59
N LEU A 289 -23.96 7.42 -35.46
CA LEU A 289 -23.05 6.25 -35.41
C LEU A 289 -23.14 5.43 -34.08
N ILE A 290 -23.72 4.22 -34.05
CA ILE A 290 -24.04 3.55 -32.74
C ILE A 290 -23.51 2.12 -32.46
N ASN A 291 -22.96 1.36 -33.43
CA ASN A 291 -22.60 -0.05 -33.22
C ASN A 291 -21.13 -0.29 -32.85
N GLY A 292 -20.83 -0.90 -31.69
CA GLY A 292 -19.50 -1.41 -31.29
C GLY A 292 -19.18 -1.26 -29.79
N THR A 293 -18.15 -1.91 -29.26
CA THR A 293 -17.80 -2.01 -27.81
C THR A 293 -16.82 -0.93 -27.32
N GLN A 294 -16.93 0.29 -27.86
CA GLN A 294 -15.92 1.33 -27.66
C GLN A 294 -15.94 1.99 -26.27
N MET A 295 -17.04 1.95 -25.52
CA MET A 295 -17.07 2.47 -24.14
C MET A 295 -16.31 1.55 -23.19
N ILE A 296 -16.55 0.24 -23.28
CA ILE A 296 -15.87 -0.75 -22.43
C ILE A 296 -14.36 -0.69 -22.69
N THR A 297 -13.97 -0.74 -23.96
CA THR A 297 -12.55 -0.73 -24.37
C THR A 297 -11.86 0.59 -24.05
N SER A 298 -12.50 1.74 -24.25
CA SER A 298 -11.89 3.04 -23.92
C SER A 298 -11.65 3.21 -22.42
N LEU A 299 -12.63 2.85 -21.57
CA LEU A 299 -12.44 2.85 -20.12
C LEU A 299 -11.42 1.81 -19.66
N GLY A 300 -11.38 0.65 -20.33
CA GLY A 300 -10.37 -0.37 -20.11
C GLY A 300 -8.94 0.11 -20.40
N CYS A 301 -8.74 0.90 -21.46
CA CYS A 301 -7.43 1.49 -21.76
C CYS A 301 -6.96 2.42 -20.64
N GLU A 302 -7.84 3.30 -20.13
CA GLU A 302 -7.52 4.13 -18.97
C GLU A 302 -7.16 3.27 -17.76
N ALA A 303 -7.95 2.22 -17.50
CA ALA A 303 -7.75 1.33 -16.36
C ALA A 303 -6.39 0.62 -16.43
N VAL A 304 -6.01 0.06 -17.57
CA VAL A 304 -4.72 -0.64 -17.71
C VAL A 304 -3.53 0.30 -17.61
N GLU A 305 -3.61 1.50 -18.18
CA GLU A 305 -2.51 2.47 -18.08
C GLU A 305 -2.34 2.98 -16.65
N ARG A 306 -3.45 3.27 -15.94
CA ARG A 306 -3.40 3.63 -14.53
C ARG A 306 -2.92 2.48 -13.65
N ALA A 307 -3.40 1.25 -13.91
CA ALA A 307 -2.96 0.05 -13.20
C ALA A 307 -1.45 -0.19 -13.38
N SER A 308 -0.94 -0.05 -14.59
CA SER A 308 0.49 -0.18 -14.90
C SER A 308 1.32 0.88 -14.17
N ALA A 309 0.83 2.12 -14.15
CA ALA A 309 1.50 3.22 -13.43
C ALA A 309 1.51 2.98 -11.92
N ILE A 310 0.37 2.65 -11.32
CA ILE A 310 0.27 2.48 -9.87
C ILE A 310 1.02 1.22 -9.38
N ALA A 311 1.11 0.16 -10.18
CA ALA A 311 1.92 -1.01 -9.86
C ALA A 311 3.42 -0.67 -9.72
N ARG A 312 3.96 0.16 -10.61
CA ARG A 312 5.35 0.67 -10.49
C ARG A 312 5.53 1.52 -9.23
N GLN A 313 4.56 2.38 -8.93
CA GLN A 313 4.62 3.21 -7.72
C GLN A 313 4.50 2.38 -6.44
N ALA A 314 3.73 1.29 -6.46
CA ALA A 314 3.57 0.40 -5.32
C ALA A 314 4.90 -0.22 -4.86
N ASP A 315 5.81 -0.52 -5.80
CA ASP A 315 7.16 -0.99 -5.48
C ASP A 315 7.99 0.08 -4.76
N ILE A 316 7.91 1.34 -5.22
CA ILE A 316 8.61 2.47 -4.61
C ILE A 316 8.11 2.71 -3.18
N VAL A 317 6.79 2.72 -3.00
CA VAL A 317 6.17 2.89 -1.69
C VAL A 317 6.52 1.72 -0.76
N ALA A 318 6.48 0.48 -1.27
CA ALA A 318 6.86 -0.70 -0.50
C ALA A 318 8.34 -0.66 -0.08
N ALA A 319 9.23 -0.13 -0.93
CA ALA A 319 10.65 0.03 -0.61
C ALA A 319 10.87 1.04 0.53
N LEU A 320 10.17 2.18 0.51
CA LEU A 320 10.17 3.12 1.65
C LEU A 320 9.71 2.44 2.94
N THR A 321 8.60 1.71 2.89
CA THR A 321 8.09 0.99 4.07
C THR A 321 9.07 -0.08 4.55
N LEU A 322 9.76 -0.77 3.64
CA LEU A 322 10.80 -1.74 3.99
C LEU A 322 11.95 -1.09 4.77
N GLU A 323 12.43 0.06 4.32
CA GLU A 323 13.49 0.83 4.97
C GLU A 323 13.08 1.29 6.36
N VAL A 324 11.86 1.84 6.49
CA VAL A 324 11.29 2.29 7.77
C VAL A 324 11.18 1.15 8.77
N LEU A 325 10.74 -0.02 8.30
CA LEU A 325 10.59 -1.23 9.12
C LEU A 325 11.90 -2.01 9.28
N LYS A 326 13.02 -1.51 8.73
CA LYS A 326 14.35 -2.15 8.75
C LYS A 326 14.30 -3.61 8.27
N GLY A 327 13.50 -3.84 7.23
CA GLY A 327 13.25 -5.17 6.68
C GLY A 327 14.47 -5.77 6.01
N THR A 328 14.56 -7.10 5.98
CA THR A 328 15.68 -7.80 5.32
C THR A 328 15.48 -7.86 3.81
N THR A 329 16.53 -7.54 3.06
CA THR A 329 16.53 -7.62 1.59
C THR A 329 16.58 -9.06 1.04
N LYS A 330 16.85 -10.06 1.89
CA LYS A 330 16.96 -11.47 1.47
C LYS A 330 15.70 -12.02 0.81
N ALA A 331 14.53 -11.49 1.13
CA ALA A 331 13.28 -11.90 0.51
C ALA A 331 13.22 -11.55 -1.00
N PHE A 332 14.03 -10.58 -1.44
CA PHE A 332 14.13 -10.14 -2.83
C PHE A 332 15.21 -10.89 -3.63
N ASP A 333 15.96 -11.80 -3.00
CA ASP A 333 16.85 -12.75 -3.71
C ASP A 333 16.04 -13.73 -4.59
N THR A 334 14.73 -13.83 -4.35
CA THR A 334 13.75 -14.54 -5.19
C THR A 334 12.78 -13.53 -5.80
N GLY A 335 12.20 -13.83 -6.97
CA GLY A 335 11.29 -12.91 -7.68
C GLY A 335 10.10 -12.43 -6.83
N GLN A 336 9.54 -11.27 -7.19
CA GLN A 336 8.39 -10.66 -6.51
C GLN A 336 7.17 -11.58 -6.56
N GLN A 337 6.59 -11.93 -5.40
CA GLN A 337 5.49 -12.90 -5.33
C GLN A 337 4.12 -12.26 -5.57
N VAL A 338 3.69 -11.32 -4.72
CA VAL A 338 2.37 -10.66 -4.84
C VAL A 338 2.37 -9.67 -6.00
N HIS A 339 3.30 -8.71 -5.99
CA HIS A 339 3.38 -7.69 -7.05
C HIS A 339 3.71 -8.30 -8.43
N GLY A 340 4.43 -9.42 -8.48
CA GLY A 340 4.69 -10.17 -9.72
C GLY A 340 3.40 -10.67 -10.38
N VAL A 341 2.51 -11.32 -9.62
CA VAL A 341 1.19 -11.77 -10.14
C VAL A 341 0.33 -10.60 -10.61
N VAL A 342 0.40 -9.45 -9.92
CA VAL A 342 -0.30 -8.24 -10.36
C VAL A 342 0.24 -7.76 -11.71
N ASN A 343 1.55 -7.69 -11.87
CA ASN A 343 2.20 -7.28 -13.12
C ASN A 343 1.86 -8.24 -14.27
N ASP A 344 1.87 -9.55 -14.03
CA ASP A 344 1.46 -10.57 -15.01
C ASP A 344 -0.01 -10.40 -15.42
N THR A 345 -0.88 -10.12 -14.45
CA THR A 345 -2.32 -9.88 -14.69
C THR A 345 -2.54 -8.60 -15.51
N ILE A 346 -1.85 -7.52 -15.17
CA ILE A 346 -1.92 -6.25 -15.93
C ILE A 346 -1.42 -6.47 -17.37
N ALA A 347 -0.31 -7.19 -17.55
CA ALA A 347 0.23 -7.49 -18.87
C ALA A 347 -0.75 -8.33 -19.71
N PHE A 348 -1.36 -9.35 -19.12
CA PHE A 348 -2.38 -10.17 -19.77
C PHE A 348 -3.59 -9.35 -20.21
N VAL A 349 -4.14 -8.50 -19.33
CA VAL A 349 -5.29 -7.65 -19.68
C VAL A 349 -4.89 -6.58 -20.71
N LYS A 350 -3.68 -6.03 -20.63
CA LYS A 350 -3.17 -5.06 -21.60
C LYS A 350 -3.10 -5.66 -23.01
N ASP A 351 -2.66 -6.92 -23.13
CA ASP A 351 -2.61 -7.63 -24.40
C ASP A 351 -4.02 -7.77 -25.01
N ILE A 352 -4.98 -8.26 -24.21
CA ILE A 352 -6.39 -8.34 -24.61
C ILE A 352 -6.90 -6.99 -25.10
N ILE A 353 -6.75 -5.92 -24.30
CA ILE A 353 -7.25 -4.59 -24.67
C ILE A 353 -6.57 -4.05 -25.93
N THR A 354 -5.28 -4.35 -26.14
CA THR A 354 -4.56 -3.91 -27.33
C THR A 354 -5.11 -4.58 -28.59
N THR A 355 -5.48 -5.85 -28.50
CA THR A 355 -6.23 -6.55 -29.56
C THR A 355 -7.62 -5.94 -29.76
N GLU A 356 -8.36 -5.69 -28.69
CA GLU A 356 -9.72 -5.14 -28.72
C GLU A 356 -9.80 -3.75 -29.34
N LEU A 357 -8.88 -2.88 -28.97
CA LEU A 357 -8.81 -1.50 -29.43
C LEU A 357 -8.57 -1.39 -30.95
N ASN A 358 -7.97 -2.44 -31.52
CA ASN A 358 -7.75 -2.59 -32.95
C ASN A 358 -8.65 -3.67 -33.58
N SER A 359 -9.79 -3.97 -32.95
CA SER A 359 -10.82 -4.90 -33.45
C SER A 359 -12.14 -4.18 -33.72
N ALA A 360 -13.01 -4.77 -34.54
CA ALA A 360 -14.29 -4.14 -34.91
C ALA A 360 -15.37 -4.30 -33.83
N THR A 361 -15.44 -5.48 -33.20
CA THR A 361 -16.42 -5.85 -32.17
C THR A 361 -15.89 -7.03 -31.33
N ASP A 362 -15.46 -6.78 -30.09
CA ASP A 362 -15.26 -7.80 -29.04
C ASP A 362 -15.26 -7.12 -27.64
N ASN A 363 -15.43 -7.86 -26.54
CA ASN A 363 -15.58 -7.35 -25.18
C ASN A 363 -14.39 -7.75 -24.29
N PRO A 364 -13.60 -6.81 -23.76
CA PRO A 364 -12.48 -7.15 -22.89
C PRO A 364 -12.91 -7.65 -21.51
N ALA A 365 -12.24 -8.69 -21.02
CA ALA A 365 -12.44 -9.27 -19.69
C ALA A 365 -11.76 -8.45 -18.57
N LEU A 366 -12.28 -7.26 -18.29
CA LEU A 366 -11.71 -6.31 -17.31
C LEU A 366 -11.86 -6.74 -15.84
N ASP A 367 -12.63 -7.79 -15.56
CA ASP A 367 -12.80 -8.34 -14.21
C ASP A 367 -11.47 -8.84 -13.61
N TYR A 368 -10.60 -9.44 -14.42
CA TYR A 368 -9.26 -9.87 -13.99
C TYR A 368 -8.41 -8.69 -13.51
N LEU A 369 -8.52 -7.53 -14.16
CA LEU A 369 -7.77 -6.34 -13.76
C LEU A 369 -8.19 -5.84 -12.38
N ALA A 370 -9.50 -5.80 -12.11
CA ALA A 370 -10.01 -5.43 -10.80
C ALA A 370 -9.49 -6.37 -9.70
N ILE A 371 -9.47 -7.67 -9.95
CA ILE A 371 -8.95 -8.68 -9.01
C ILE A 371 -7.44 -8.50 -8.80
N GLY A 372 -6.66 -8.43 -9.89
CA GLY A 372 -5.21 -8.32 -9.83
C GLY A 372 -4.75 -7.05 -9.13
N VAL A 373 -5.30 -5.89 -9.51
CA VAL A 373 -4.87 -4.60 -8.94
C VAL A 373 -5.30 -4.43 -7.49
N HIS A 374 -6.43 -5.03 -7.07
CA HIS A 374 -6.87 -5.02 -5.68
C HIS A 374 -5.79 -5.55 -4.71
N GLU A 375 -5.03 -6.57 -5.11
CA GLU A 375 -4.00 -7.17 -4.27
C GLU A 375 -2.92 -6.17 -3.84
N LEU A 376 -2.62 -5.15 -4.65
CA LEU A 376 -1.70 -4.07 -4.27
C LEU A 376 -2.21 -3.31 -3.05
N ALA A 377 -3.50 -2.97 -3.03
CA ALA A 377 -4.12 -2.31 -1.88
C ALA A 377 -4.19 -3.24 -0.66
N ALA A 378 -4.52 -4.53 -0.88
CA ALA A 378 -4.60 -5.51 0.20
C ALA A 378 -3.26 -5.69 0.92
N ILE A 379 -2.16 -5.83 0.18
CA ILE A 379 -0.82 -5.96 0.79
C ILE A 379 -0.31 -4.62 1.35
N SER A 380 -0.59 -3.50 0.68
CA SER A 380 -0.24 -2.15 1.14
C SER A 380 -0.89 -1.84 2.48
N GLU A 381 -2.16 -2.15 2.65
CA GLU A 381 -2.88 -1.92 3.90
C GLU A 381 -2.32 -2.75 5.07
N ARG A 382 -1.85 -3.98 4.81
CA ARG A 382 -1.11 -4.76 5.82
C ARG A 382 0.23 -4.12 6.19
N ARG A 383 0.89 -3.42 5.27
CA ARG A 383 2.12 -2.66 5.57
C ARG A 383 1.82 -1.39 6.37
N ILE A 384 0.70 -0.71 6.09
CA ILE A 384 0.20 0.42 6.91
C ILE A 384 -0.07 -0.04 8.35
N GLU A 385 -0.70 -1.21 8.54
CA GLU A 385 -0.91 -1.79 9.87
C GLU A 385 0.41 -1.96 10.62
N ARG A 386 1.43 -2.54 9.97
CA ARG A 386 2.75 -2.73 10.59
C ARG A 386 3.39 -1.42 10.98
N LEU A 387 3.32 -0.39 10.13
CA LEU A 387 3.85 0.95 10.41
C LEU A 387 3.19 1.57 11.64
N CYS A 388 1.86 1.49 11.72
CA CYS A 388 1.08 2.09 12.80
C CYS A 388 1.16 1.30 14.13
N ASN A 389 1.50 0.02 14.08
CA ASN A 389 1.53 -0.86 15.23
C ASN A 389 2.91 -0.82 15.93
N PRO A 390 3.02 -0.25 17.15
CA PRO A 390 4.30 -0.06 17.82
C PRO A 390 5.00 -1.38 18.15
N SER A 391 4.25 -2.48 18.33
CA SER A 391 4.84 -3.81 18.55
C SER A 391 5.47 -4.42 17.30
N LEU A 392 5.14 -3.90 16.12
CA LEU A 392 5.65 -4.39 14.83
C LEU A 392 6.63 -3.42 14.16
N SER A 393 6.49 -2.11 14.39
CA SER A 393 7.36 -1.08 13.79
C SER A 393 8.53 -0.66 14.66
N GLU A 394 8.46 -0.86 15.99
CA GLU A 394 9.40 -0.21 16.94
C GLU A 394 9.39 1.32 16.87
N LEU A 395 8.34 1.90 16.26
CA LEU A 395 8.10 3.35 16.17
C LEU A 395 7.01 3.77 17.17
N PRO A 396 6.84 5.09 17.42
CA PRO A 396 5.70 5.58 18.18
C PRO A 396 4.38 5.09 17.59
N ALA A 397 3.44 4.70 18.46
CA ALA A 397 2.14 4.20 18.04
C ALA A 397 1.44 5.20 17.09
N PHE A 398 0.90 4.69 15.99
CA PHE A 398 0.24 5.50 14.95
C PHE A 398 1.10 6.64 14.38
N LEU A 399 2.43 6.51 14.46
CA LEU A 399 3.40 7.41 13.87
C LEU A 399 3.26 8.88 14.33
N VAL A 400 2.96 9.09 15.61
CA VAL A 400 2.84 10.44 16.18
C VAL A 400 3.54 10.54 17.54
N ALA A 401 4.11 11.71 17.81
CA ALA A 401 4.63 12.04 19.14
C ALA A 401 3.48 12.40 20.09
N GLU A 402 3.72 12.35 21.40
CA GLU A 402 2.71 12.71 22.42
C GLU A 402 1.39 11.93 22.24
N GLY A 403 1.51 10.61 22.05
CA GLY A 403 0.36 9.70 21.96
C GLY A 403 -0.56 9.82 23.17
N GLY A 404 -1.87 9.86 22.91
CA GLY A 404 -2.91 10.10 23.92
C GLY A 404 -3.58 11.47 23.79
N LEU A 405 -2.83 12.50 23.37
CA LEU A 405 -3.40 13.76 22.90
C LEU A 405 -3.59 13.75 21.38
N ASN A 406 -2.63 13.16 20.66
CA ASN A 406 -2.68 12.97 19.22
C ASN A 406 -2.96 11.50 18.86
N SER A 407 -3.67 11.31 17.76
CA SER A 407 -4.05 10.01 17.19
C SER A 407 -3.27 9.66 15.91
N GLY A 408 -2.60 10.63 15.29
CA GLY A 408 -1.71 10.38 14.16
C GLY A 408 -2.42 9.69 12.98
N PHE A 409 -1.81 8.62 12.48
CA PHE A 409 -2.28 7.86 11.32
C PHE A 409 -3.34 6.79 11.64
N MET A 410 -3.87 6.75 12.88
CA MET A 410 -4.84 5.74 13.31
C MET A 410 -6.06 5.66 12.38
N ILE A 411 -6.69 6.79 12.06
CA ILE A 411 -7.89 6.83 11.20
C ILE A 411 -7.54 6.78 9.71
N ALA A 412 -6.32 7.17 9.34
CA ALA A 412 -5.81 6.97 7.98
C ALA A 412 -5.77 5.47 7.64
N HIS A 413 -5.29 4.66 8.59
CA HIS A 413 -5.31 3.20 8.46
C HIS A 413 -6.74 2.65 8.37
N CYS A 414 -7.68 3.13 9.18
CA CYS A 414 -9.10 2.75 9.05
C CYS A 414 -9.68 3.08 7.67
N THR A 415 -9.29 4.22 7.10
CA THR A 415 -9.70 4.63 5.74
C THR A 415 -9.15 3.66 4.71
N ALA A 416 -7.86 3.32 4.78
CA ALA A 416 -7.26 2.33 3.90
C ALA A 416 -7.95 0.95 4.01
N ALA A 417 -8.24 0.50 5.23
CA ALA A 417 -8.94 -0.76 5.48
C ALA A 417 -10.37 -0.77 4.90
N ALA A 418 -11.09 0.35 5.00
CA ALA A 418 -12.43 0.49 4.42
C ALA A 418 -12.39 0.38 2.89
N LEU A 419 -11.46 1.08 2.23
CA LEU A 419 -11.26 1.03 0.77
C LEU A 419 -10.90 -0.38 0.28
N VAL A 420 -9.99 -1.07 0.99
CA VAL A 420 -9.65 -2.47 0.71
C VAL A 420 -10.86 -3.38 0.89
N SER A 421 -11.68 -3.15 1.92
CA SER A 421 -12.90 -3.94 2.14
C SER A 421 -13.94 -3.73 1.04
N GLU A 422 -14.13 -2.50 0.59
CA GLU A 422 -15.02 -2.18 -0.53
C GLU A 422 -14.54 -2.84 -1.83
N ASN A 423 -13.23 -2.81 -2.10
CA ASN A 423 -12.64 -3.46 -3.25
C ASN A 423 -12.97 -4.96 -3.32
N LYS A 424 -13.02 -5.67 -2.19
CA LYS A 424 -13.39 -7.09 -2.17
C LYS A 424 -14.78 -7.35 -2.76
N ALA A 425 -15.74 -6.45 -2.52
CA ALA A 425 -17.06 -6.54 -3.14
C ALA A 425 -16.99 -6.22 -4.63
N LEU A 426 -16.21 -5.20 -5.02
CA LEU A 426 -16.01 -4.81 -6.42
C LEU A 426 -15.25 -5.85 -7.24
N CYS A 427 -14.44 -6.71 -6.61
CA CYS A 427 -13.75 -7.83 -7.24
C CYS A 427 -14.68 -8.97 -7.66
N HIS A 428 -15.97 -8.97 -7.28
CA HIS A 428 -16.92 -9.91 -7.85
C HIS A 428 -16.98 -9.70 -9.38
N PRO A 429 -16.77 -10.75 -10.19
CA PRO A 429 -16.73 -10.61 -11.63
C PRO A 429 -18.12 -10.24 -12.13
N SER A 430 -18.23 -9.13 -12.87
CA SER A 430 -19.52 -8.74 -13.46
C SER A 430 -19.84 -9.54 -14.72
N SER A 431 -18.83 -10.05 -15.42
CA SER A 431 -18.98 -10.78 -16.67
C SER A 431 -19.53 -12.20 -16.52
N VAL A 432 -19.76 -12.68 -15.29
CA VAL A 432 -20.43 -13.96 -15.04
C VAL A 432 -21.96 -13.83 -15.02
N ASP A 433 -22.47 -12.60 -15.01
CA ASP A 433 -23.90 -12.31 -15.13
C ASP A 433 -24.28 -12.06 -16.59
N SER A 434 -25.45 -12.55 -16.99
CA SER A 434 -25.97 -12.45 -18.35
C SER A 434 -27.49 -12.49 -18.30
N LEU A 435 -28.11 -11.35 -18.62
CA LEU A 435 -29.56 -11.18 -18.61
C LEU A 435 -30.04 -10.95 -20.04
N SER A 436 -30.92 -11.81 -20.52
CA SER A 436 -31.46 -11.74 -21.87
C SER A 436 -32.23 -10.43 -22.11
N THR A 437 -31.87 -9.71 -23.18
CA THR A 437 -32.48 -8.45 -23.61
C THR A 437 -33.07 -8.56 -25.02
N SER A 438 -33.71 -7.48 -25.48
CA SER A 438 -34.22 -7.38 -26.86
C SER A 438 -35.20 -8.51 -27.23
N ALA A 439 -36.08 -8.86 -26.28
CA ALA A 439 -37.05 -9.96 -26.39
C ALA A 439 -36.41 -11.30 -26.80
N ALA A 440 -35.30 -11.65 -26.14
CA ALA A 440 -34.50 -12.86 -26.38
C ALA A 440 -33.79 -12.91 -27.74
N THR A 441 -33.64 -11.77 -28.41
CA THR A 441 -32.74 -11.67 -29.58
C THR A 441 -31.28 -11.50 -29.14
N GLU A 442 -31.06 -10.80 -28.03
CA GLU A 442 -29.76 -10.67 -27.35
C GLU A 442 -29.85 -11.52 -26.08
N ASP A 443 -29.73 -12.84 -26.25
CA ASP A 443 -29.94 -13.82 -25.18
C ASP A 443 -28.72 -14.06 -24.30
N HIS A 444 -27.54 -13.61 -24.72
CA HIS A 444 -26.32 -13.61 -23.92
C HIS A 444 -25.54 -12.30 -24.08
N VAL A 445 -25.11 -11.71 -22.95
CA VAL A 445 -24.45 -10.39 -22.91
C VAL A 445 -23.26 -10.41 -21.96
N SER A 446 -22.31 -9.48 -22.10
CA SER A 446 -21.05 -9.50 -21.32
C SER A 446 -21.11 -8.74 -20.00
N MET A 447 -22.07 -7.81 -19.84
CA MET A 447 -22.10 -6.83 -18.74
C MET A 447 -20.79 -6.03 -18.56
N GLY A 448 -19.96 -5.95 -19.60
CA GLY A 448 -18.60 -5.38 -19.55
C GLY A 448 -18.56 -3.89 -19.20
N GLY A 449 -19.66 -3.16 -19.38
CA GLY A 449 -19.75 -1.75 -18.98
C GLY A 449 -19.62 -1.52 -17.47
N TRP A 450 -20.08 -2.47 -16.66
CA TRP A 450 -19.83 -2.42 -15.22
C TRP A 450 -18.43 -2.91 -14.87
N ALA A 451 -17.92 -3.92 -15.59
CA ALA A 451 -16.55 -4.42 -15.43
C ALA A 451 -15.51 -3.29 -15.57
N ALA A 452 -15.63 -2.46 -16.60
CA ALA A 452 -14.72 -1.35 -16.84
C ALA A 452 -14.79 -0.28 -15.75
N ARG A 453 -16.00 0.14 -15.36
CA ARG A 453 -16.20 1.19 -14.36
C ARG A 453 -15.74 0.75 -12.97
N LYS A 454 -16.03 -0.50 -12.57
CA LYS A 454 -15.57 -1.01 -11.26
C LYS A 454 -14.06 -1.26 -11.23
N ALA A 455 -13.44 -1.65 -12.34
CA ALA A 455 -11.98 -1.74 -12.43
C ALA A 455 -11.31 -0.37 -12.17
N LEU A 456 -11.82 0.70 -12.81
CA LEU A 456 -11.36 2.07 -12.54
C LEU A 456 -11.55 2.49 -11.09
N ARG A 457 -12.67 2.11 -10.47
CA ARG A 457 -12.94 2.39 -9.05
C ARG A 457 -11.97 1.66 -8.12
N VAL A 458 -11.68 0.40 -8.39
CA VAL A 458 -10.68 -0.37 -7.63
C VAL A 458 -9.29 0.26 -7.74
N ILE A 459 -8.89 0.70 -8.93
CA ILE A 459 -7.62 1.39 -9.15
C ILE A 459 -7.56 2.70 -8.35
N GLU A 460 -8.63 3.50 -8.36
CA GLU A 460 -8.72 4.73 -7.54
C GLU A 460 -8.53 4.45 -6.04
N HIS A 461 -9.20 3.42 -5.51
CA HIS A 461 -9.02 2.99 -4.13
C HIS A 461 -7.58 2.54 -3.84
N VAL A 462 -6.94 1.83 -4.78
CA VAL A 462 -5.55 1.38 -4.66
C VAL A 462 -4.59 2.57 -4.61
N GLU A 463 -4.80 3.58 -5.45
CA GLU A 463 -4.02 4.82 -5.45
C GLU A 463 -4.12 5.55 -4.09
N GLN A 464 -5.33 5.63 -3.53
CA GLN A 464 -5.56 6.25 -2.21
C GLN A 464 -4.91 5.47 -1.07
N VAL A 465 -5.00 4.14 -1.08
CA VAL A 465 -4.34 3.29 -0.07
C VAL A 465 -2.82 3.44 -0.13
N LEU A 466 -2.23 3.44 -1.34
CA LEU A 466 -0.80 3.65 -1.52
C LEU A 466 -0.36 5.07 -1.13
N ALA A 467 -1.20 6.09 -1.34
CA ALA A 467 -0.93 7.44 -0.86
C ALA A 467 -0.85 7.49 0.68
N ILE A 468 -1.73 6.78 1.38
CA ILE A 468 -1.69 6.66 2.84
C ILE A 468 -0.43 5.92 3.29
N GLU A 469 -0.08 4.81 2.63
CA GLU A 469 1.17 4.08 2.93
C GLU A 469 2.40 4.96 2.73
N LEU A 470 2.47 5.69 1.62
CA LEU A 470 3.56 6.62 1.31
C LEU A 470 3.72 7.68 2.41
N LEU A 471 2.63 8.31 2.83
CA LEU A 471 2.66 9.30 3.91
C LEU A 471 3.11 8.70 5.24
N ALA A 472 2.61 7.51 5.58
CA ALA A 472 2.98 6.79 6.79
C ALA A 472 4.47 6.40 6.76
N ALA A 473 4.98 5.90 5.64
CA ALA A 473 6.38 5.55 5.48
C ALA A 473 7.29 6.79 5.59
N CYS A 474 6.97 7.89 4.88
CA CYS A 474 7.72 9.14 5.02
C CYS A 474 7.69 9.67 6.46
N GLN A 475 6.56 9.53 7.17
CA GLN A 475 6.48 9.89 8.59
C GLN A 475 7.37 8.98 9.46
N GLY A 476 7.42 7.68 9.16
CA GLY A 476 8.33 6.76 9.84
C GLY A 476 9.80 7.15 9.69
N ILE A 477 10.21 7.64 8.52
CA ILE A 477 11.56 8.17 8.28
C ILE A 477 11.89 9.32 9.25
N GLU A 478 10.93 10.19 9.59
CA GLU A 478 11.14 11.30 10.55
C GLU A 478 11.62 10.78 11.91
N PHE A 479 11.01 9.70 12.41
CA PHE A 479 11.37 9.12 13.70
C PHE A 479 12.69 8.36 13.69
N LEU A 480 13.21 8.03 12.50
CA LEU A 480 14.49 7.36 12.34
C LEU A 480 15.64 8.36 12.11
N ARG A 481 15.36 9.65 11.91
CA ARG A 481 16.43 10.67 11.79
C ARG A 481 17.32 10.65 13.05
N PRO A 482 18.66 10.81 12.90
CA PRO A 482 19.40 11.27 11.72
C PRO A 482 19.77 10.18 10.70
N LEU A 483 19.25 8.94 10.82
CA LEU A 483 19.48 7.90 9.82
C LEU A 483 18.92 8.34 8.44
N LYS A 484 19.57 7.85 7.39
CA LYS A 484 19.19 8.11 5.99
C LYS A 484 18.88 6.79 5.29
N THR A 485 17.93 6.86 4.36
CA THR A 485 17.66 5.78 3.41
C THR A 485 18.54 5.94 2.17
N THR A 486 18.35 5.10 1.16
CA THR A 486 19.08 5.17 -0.11
C THR A 486 18.82 6.49 -0.85
N THR A 487 19.77 6.92 -1.67
CA THR A 487 19.68 8.19 -2.44
C THR A 487 18.39 8.34 -3.24
N PRO A 488 17.86 7.32 -3.96
CA PRO A 488 16.60 7.45 -4.68
C PRO A 488 15.39 7.61 -3.75
N LEU A 489 15.37 6.91 -2.62
CA LEU A 489 14.26 6.97 -1.66
C LEU A 489 14.26 8.27 -0.86
N GLU A 490 15.43 8.86 -0.58
CA GLU A 490 15.51 10.23 -0.03
C GLU A 490 14.90 11.25 -1.00
N LYS A 491 15.12 11.12 -2.32
CA LYS A 491 14.47 12.01 -3.31
C LYS A 491 12.95 11.88 -3.31
N VAL A 492 12.43 10.65 -3.13
CA VAL A 492 10.98 10.42 -2.99
C VAL A 492 10.46 11.08 -1.71
N TYR A 493 11.16 10.89 -0.59
CA TYR A 493 10.82 11.53 0.67
C TYR A 493 10.81 13.06 0.54
N ASP A 494 11.83 13.66 -0.07
CA ASP A 494 11.93 15.10 -0.29
C ASP A 494 10.78 15.62 -1.18
N LEU A 495 10.43 14.87 -2.24
CA LEU A 495 9.30 15.20 -3.10
C LEU A 495 7.98 15.21 -2.31
N VAL A 496 7.72 14.19 -1.48
CA VAL A 496 6.53 14.15 -0.62
C VAL A 496 6.56 15.31 0.38
N ARG A 497 7.72 15.62 0.96
CA ARG A 497 7.88 16.73 1.92
C ARG A 497 7.75 18.11 1.31
N SER A 498 7.95 18.24 0.00
CA SER A 498 7.70 19.49 -0.73
C SER A 498 6.21 19.88 -0.79
N VAL A 499 5.30 18.90 -0.65
CA VAL A 499 3.85 19.11 -0.71
C VAL A 499 3.14 18.82 0.61
N VAL A 500 3.67 17.91 1.43
CA VAL A 500 3.08 17.50 2.71
C VAL A 500 4.12 17.56 3.83
N ARG A 501 3.90 18.46 4.78
CA ARG A 501 4.77 18.64 5.96
C ARG A 501 4.74 17.43 6.92
N PRO A 502 5.80 17.20 7.72
CA PRO A 502 5.82 16.16 8.76
C PRO A 502 4.63 16.23 9.72
N TRP A 503 4.22 15.08 10.27
CA TRP A 503 3.09 14.97 11.21
C TRP A 503 3.57 15.13 12.66
N ILE A 504 3.73 16.38 13.10
CA ILE A 504 4.19 16.69 14.47
C ILE A 504 3.03 16.66 15.48
N LYS A 505 1.87 17.21 15.08
CA LYS A 505 0.61 17.24 15.85
C LYS A 505 -0.55 16.98 14.91
N ASP A 506 -1.66 16.53 15.47
CA ASP A 506 -2.87 16.26 14.69
C ASP A 506 -3.38 17.50 13.96
N ARG A 507 -3.75 17.28 12.71
CA ARG A 507 -4.37 18.26 11.82
C ARG A 507 -5.38 17.56 10.91
N PHE A 508 -6.08 18.34 10.10
CA PHE A 508 -6.96 17.77 9.09
C PHE A 508 -6.14 17.02 8.03
N MET A 509 -6.27 15.69 7.98
CA MET A 509 -5.40 14.81 7.18
C MET A 509 -5.84 14.66 5.71
N ALA A 510 -7.14 14.82 5.41
CA ALA A 510 -7.65 14.57 4.05
C ALA A 510 -6.92 15.37 2.96
N PRO A 511 -6.56 16.66 3.15
CA PRO A 511 -5.79 17.41 2.16
C PRO A 511 -4.37 16.84 1.92
N ASP A 512 -3.75 16.25 2.95
CA ASP A 512 -2.42 15.64 2.81
C ASP A 512 -2.50 14.33 2.02
N ILE A 513 -3.53 13.50 2.29
CA ILE A 513 -3.80 12.27 1.53
C ILE A 513 -4.07 12.62 0.07
N GLU A 514 -4.89 13.63 -0.19
CA GLU A 514 -5.20 14.12 -1.55
C GLU A 514 -3.95 14.66 -2.26
N ALA A 515 -3.08 15.40 -1.55
CA ALA A 515 -1.82 15.88 -2.12
C ALA A 515 -0.88 14.73 -2.48
N ALA A 516 -0.76 13.70 -1.62
CA ALA A 516 0.02 12.50 -1.90
C ALA A 516 -0.58 11.66 -3.05
N HIS A 517 -1.90 11.51 -3.09
CA HIS A 517 -2.61 10.83 -4.19
C HIS A 517 -2.33 11.54 -5.52
N ARG A 518 -2.35 12.87 -5.55
CA ARG A 518 -2.02 13.65 -6.74
C ARG A 518 -0.58 13.44 -7.21
N LEU A 519 0.39 13.34 -6.30
CA LEU A 519 1.78 13.02 -6.68
C LEU A 519 1.89 11.67 -7.39
N LEU A 520 1.14 10.66 -6.92
CA LEU A 520 1.09 9.34 -7.54
C LEU A 520 0.44 9.39 -8.93
N LEU A 521 -0.66 10.14 -9.08
CA LEU A 521 -1.38 10.31 -10.35
C LEU A 521 -0.55 11.03 -11.41
N GLU A 522 0.17 12.09 -11.02
CA GLU A 522 1.02 12.86 -11.92
C GLU A 522 2.31 12.13 -12.31
N GLN A 523 2.56 10.94 -11.73
CA GLN A 523 3.78 10.15 -11.90
C GLN A 523 5.05 10.99 -11.66
N LYS A 524 4.99 11.95 -10.73
CA LYS A 524 6.11 12.84 -10.41
C LYS A 524 7.21 12.18 -9.59
N MET A 525 7.00 10.94 -9.15
CA MET A 525 8.03 10.19 -8.44
C MET A 525 9.25 10.03 -9.32
N PRO A 526 10.48 10.25 -8.79
CA PRO A 526 11.70 10.02 -9.53
C PRO A 526 11.68 8.61 -10.12
N GLU A 527 12.08 8.44 -11.37
CA GLU A 527 12.31 7.11 -11.91
C GLU A 527 13.47 6.49 -11.12
N ILE A 528 13.16 5.41 -10.38
CA ILE A 528 14.13 4.69 -9.54
C ILE A 528 14.80 3.55 -10.34
N TYR A 529 14.31 3.27 -11.54
CA TYR A 529 14.89 2.28 -12.44
C TYR A 529 16.05 2.90 -13.19
N PHE A 530 17.21 2.24 -13.14
CA PHE A 530 18.38 2.58 -13.96
C PHE A 530 17.98 2.51 -15.43
N LYS A 531 18.10 3.62 -16.15
CA LYS A 531 17.84 3.64 -17.60
C LYS A 531 19.05 3.16 -18.39
N GLU A 532 20.23 3.40 -17.83
CA GLU A 532 21.51 3.07 -18.44
C GLU A 532 22.35 2.21 -17.50
N PRO A 533 23.06 1.17 -17.99
CA PRO A 533 23.90 0.30 -17.17
C PRO A 533 24.98 1.04 -16.36
N GLU A 534 25.38 2.22 -16.81
CA GLU A 534 26.43 3.05 -16.19
C GLU A 534 25.97 3.63 -14.84
N GLU A 535 24.68 3.95 -14.69
CA GLU A 535 24.09 4.43 -13.42
C GLU A 535 24.15 3.35 -12.34
N LEU A 536 23.91 2.09 -12.72
CA LEU A 536 24.04 0.94 -11.82
C LEU A 536 25.51 0.73 -11.42
N LEU A 537 26.44 0.89 -12.37
CA LEU A 537 27.87 0.78 -12.10
C LEU A 537 28.33 1.86 -11.10
N GLN A 538 27.84 3.09 -11.24
CA GLN A 538 28.17 4.18 -10.33
C GLN A 538 27.68 3.91 -8.90
N VAL A 539 26.45 3.42 -8.74
CA VAL A 539 25.91 3.04 -7.41
C VAL A 539 26.68 1.86 -6.82
N LEU A 540 27.08 0.87 -7.63
CA LEU A 540 27.91 -0.24 -7.16
C LEU A 540 29.28 0.24 -6.68
N THR A 541 29.91 1.18 -7.39
CA THR A 541 31.18 1.79 -6.98
C THR A 541 31.04 2.58 -5.67
N GLU A 542 29.98 3.38 -5.51
CA GLU A 542 29.71 4.10 -4.26
C GLU A 542 29.48 3.14 -3.07
N LEU A 543 28.75 2.04 -3.30
CA LEU A 543 28.56 0.99 -2.29
C LEU A 543 29.87 0.27 -1.95
N GLU A 544 30.74 0.03 -2.92
CA GLU A 544 32.08 -0.52 -2.68
C GLU A 544 32.92 0.41 -1.80
N GLU A 545 32.92 1.72 -2.08
CA GLU A 545 33.62 2.71 -1.25
C GLU A 545 33.08 2.78 0.18
N GLN A 546 31.75 2.79 0.34
CA GLN A 546 31.12 2.77 1.66
C GLN A 546 31.43 1.49 2.43
N ASN A 547 31.40 0.33 1.78
CA ASN A 547 31.78 -0.94 2.39
C ASN A 547 33.25 -0.94 2.81
N LEU A 548 34.14 -0.38 1.99
CA LEU A 548 35.56 -0.25 2.34
C LEU A 548 35.75 0.58 3.62
N THR A 549 34.99 1.69 3.71
CA THR A 549 35.01 2.59 4.87
C THR A 549 34.49 1.89 6.14
N LEU A 550 33.40 1.13 6.03
CA LEU A 550 32.84 0.35 7.14
C LEU A 550 33.80 -0.76 7.60
N VAL A 551 34.49 -1.42 6.68
CA VAL A 551 35.50 -2.43 7.01
C VAL A 551 36.66 -1.79 7.77
N GLN A 552 37.15 -0.63 7.34
CA GLN A 552 38.19 0.11 8.06
C GLN A 552 37.72 0.50 9.47
N TYR A 553 36.50 1.04 9.60
CA TYR A 553 35.95 1.40 10.91
C TYR A 553 35.79 0.18 11.83
N SER A 554 35.37 -0.97 11.30
CA SER A 554 35.29 -2.22 12.08
C SER A 554 36.67 -2.67 12.56
N GLN A 555 37.70 -2.57 11.71
CA GLN A 555 39.07 -2.90 12.08
C GLN A 555 39.60 -1.98 13.18
N ASP A 556 39.35 -0.67 13.07
CA ASP A 556 39.73 0.30 14.10
C ASP A 556 39.03 0.02 15.44
N VAL A 557 37.75 -0.36 15.41
CA VAL A 557 37.00 -0.74 16.62
C VAL A 557 37.55 -2.02 17.24
N ASP A 558 37.88 -3.03 16.43
CA ASP A 558 38.46 -4.29 16.90
C ASP A 558 39.85 -4.07 17.52
N GLU A 559 40.70 -3.23 16.92
CA GLU A 559 42.01 -2.86 17.49
C GLU A 559 41.86 -2.14 18.84
N ASN A 560 40.94 -1.18 18.93
CA ASN A 560 40.64 -0.48 20.17
C ASN A 560 40.10 -1.44 21.25
N LEU A 561 39.25 -2.39 20.87
CA LEU A 561 38.69 -3.38 21.78
C LEU A 561 39.77 -4.31 22.32
N ASP A 562 40.72 -4.73 21.48
CA ASP A 562 41.87 -5.53 21.88
C ASP A 562 42.77 -4.79 22.88
N ASP A 563 42.97 -3.49 22.70
CA ASP A 563 43.73 -2.67 23.63
C ASP A 563 43.02 -2.48 24.98
N VAL A 564 41.69 -2.35 24.97
CA VAL A 564 40.87 -2.35 26.19
C VAL A 564 40.97 -3.71 26.90
N ASN A 565 40.85 -4.82 26.17
CA ASN A 565 40.95 -6.17 26.73
C ASN A 565 42.34 -6.43 27.35
N LYS A 566 43.42 -5.96 26.71
CA LYS A 566 44.78 -6.04 27.28
C LYS A 566 44.89 -5.26 28.59
N ARG A 567 44.32 -4.06 28.66
CA ARG A 567 44.28 -3.24 29.90
C ARG A 567 43.47 -3.91 30.99
N GLU A 568 42.31 -4.46 30.66
CA GLU A 568 41.48 -5.21 31.60
C GLU A 568 42.24 -6.40 32.17
N LYS A 569 42.89 -7.20 31.31
CA LYS A 569 43.70 -8.34 31.74
C LYS A 569 44.85 -7.92 32.66
N PHE A 570 45.56 -6.85 32.32
CA PHE A 570 46.62 -6.31 33.16
C PHE A 570 46.11 -5.87 34.55
N ILE A 571 44.94 -5.22 34.61
CA ILE A 571 44.30 -4.82 35.86
C ILE A 571 43.89 -6.06 36.67
N GLN A 572 43.30 -7.06 36.01
CA GLN A 572 42.87 -8.30 36.64
C GLN A 572 44.05 -9.07 37.24
N ASP A 573 45.17 -9.18 36.51
CA ASP A 573 46.39 -9.83 37.00
C ASP A 573 46.96 -9.09 38.21
N LYS A 574 46.93 -7.75 38.20
CA LYS A 574 47.37 -6.93 39.34
C LYS A 574 46.47 -7.12 40.56
N ILE A 575 45.16 -7.21 40.38
CA ILE A 575 44.20 -7.50 41.45
C ILE A 575 44.44 -8.89 42.03
N ASN A 576 44.60 -9.90 41.17
CA ASN A 576 44.86 -11.28 41.60
C ASN A 576 46.16 -11.38 42.42
N ASN A 577 47.25 -10.75 41.96
CA ASN A 577 48.51 -10.71 42.71
C ASN A 577 48.36 -10.04 44.08
N ASN A 578 47.56 -8.99 44.18
CA ASN A 578 47.26 -8.35 45.47
C ASN A 578 46.42 -9.24 46.37
N ILE A 579 45.46 -9.98 45.83
CA ILE A 579 44.64 -10.95 46.58
C ILE A 579 45.54 -12.05 47.14
N ASP A 580 46.44 -12.60 46.33
CA ASP A 580 47.37 -13.65 46.75
C ASP A 580 48.30 -13.14 47.86
N PHE A 581 48.85 -11.93 47.70
CA PHE A 581 49.65 -11.28 48.75
C PHE A 581 48.88 -11.11 50.06
N LEU A 582 47.62 -10.66 50.00
CA LEU A 582 46.76 -10.50 51.19
C LEU A 582 46.40 -11.84 51.83
N MET A 583 46.19 -12.88 51.03
CA MET A 583 45.93 -14.25 51.50
C MET A 583 47.14 -14.83 52.23
N GLU A 584 48.35 -14.63 51.69
CA GLU A 584 49.61 -15.01 52.33
C GLU A 584 49.76 -14.29 53.68
N HIS A 585 49.51 -12.97 53.70
CA HIS A 585 49.62 -12.15 54.91
C HIS A 585 48.59 -12.56 55.98
N LYS A 586 47.36 -12.88 55.55
CA LYS A 586 46.31 -13.42 56.43
C LYS A 586 46.74 -14.75 57.03
N LYS A 587 47.37 -15.63 56.26
CA LYS A 587 47.88 -16.93 56.74
C LYS A 587 48.99 -16.73 57.77
N ILE A 588 49.92 -15.81 57.53
CA ILE A 588 50.99 -15.46 58.48
C ILE A 588 50.39 -14.92 59.78
N LEU A 589 49.44 -13.98 59.69
CA LEU A 589 48.75 -13.42 60.86
C LEU A 589 47.98 -14.49 61.65
N LYS A 590 47.34 -15.44 60.96
CA LYS A 590 46.63 -16.54 61.60
C LYS A 590 47.59 -17.46 62.35
N ASN A 591 48.70 -17.85 61.73
CA ASN A 591 49.75 -18.64 62.38
C ASN A 591 50.36 -17.90 63.59
N ASN A 592 50.48 -16.57 63.52
CA ASN A 592 50.94 -15.77 64.65
C ASN A 592 49.90 -15.73 65.79
N CYS A 593 48.61 -15.60 65.48
CA CYS A 593 47.55 -15.72 66.49
C CYS A 593 47.57 -17.11 67.14
N GLU A 594 47.65 -18.18 66.35
CA GLU A 594 47.74 -19.56 66.86
C GLU A 594 48.98 -19.74 67.76
N ARG A 595 50.15 -19.19 67.37
CA ARG A 595 51.34 -19.19 68.24
C ARG A 595 51.17 -18.40 69.53
N GLU A 596 50.50 -17.26 69.50
CA GLU A 596 50.26 -16.47 70.71
C GLU A 596 49.18 -17.12 71.60
N GLU A 597 48.17 -17.78 71.02
CA GLU A 597 47.22 -18.61 71.75
C GLU A 597 47.90 -19.83 72.39
N GLU A 598 48.82 -20.50 71.69
CA GLU A 598 49.64 -21.58 72.24
C GLU A 598 50.53 -21.09 73.38
N LYS A 599 51.18 -19.93 73.24
CA LYS A 599 51.97 -19.33 74.34
C LYS A 599 51.09 -18.93 75.52
N ALA A 600 49.89 -18.40 75.27
CA ALA A 600 48.94 -18.05 76.31
C ALA A 600 48.48 -19.32 77.05
N ALA A 601 48.16 -20.39 76.31
CA ALA A 601 47.82 -21.69 76.87
C ALA A 601 49.01 -22.32 77.62
N GLU A 602 50.23 -22.20 77.11
CA GLU A 602 51.45 -22.67 77.78
C GLU A 602 51.71 -21.88 79.07
N LEU A 603 51.56 -20.55 79.06
CA LEU A 603 51.67 -19.71 80.26
C LEU A 603 50.56 -20.03 81.27
N GLU A 604 49.36 -20.33 80.81
CA GLU A 604 48.24 -20.76 81.65
C GLU A 604 48.48 -22.17 82.24
N LEU A 605 49.04 -23.08 81.43
CA LEU A 605 49.47 -24.40 81.87
C LEU A 605 50.64 -24.31 82.84
N ARG A 606 51.60 -23.41 82.62
CA ARG A 606 52.77 -23.16 83.47
C ARG A 606 52.36 -22.49 84.77
N SER A 607 51.35 -21.61 84.75
CA SER A 607 50.66 -21.10 85.94
C SER A 607 49.99 -22.23 86.73
N ARG A 608 49.33 -23.18 86.06
CA ARG A 608 48.74 -24.37 86.71
C ARG A 608 49.79 -25.36 87.22
N LEU A 609 50.88 -25.56 86.48
CA LEU A 609 51.98 -26.49 86.80
C LEU A 609 52.94 -25.99 87.89
N PHE A 610 52.97 -24.69 88.18
CA PHE A 610 53.62 -24.18 89.39
C PHE A 610 52.89 -24.57 90.69
N SER A 611 51.70 -25.17 90.59
CA SER A 611 50.90 -25.56 91.77
C SER A 611 51.25 -26.94 92.33
N PHE A 612 51.77 -27.90 91.55
CA PHE A 612 52.13 -29.24 92.05
C PHE A 612 53.09 -29.95 91.09
N GLY A 613 54.17 -30.54 91.62
CA GLY A 613 55.29 -31.12 90.87
C GLY A 613 55.16 -32.60 90.46
N GLU A 614 55.86 -32.88 89.35
CA GLU A 614 56.69 -34.06 89.00
C GLU A 614 56.13 -35.51 88.78
N PHE A 615 56.24 -35.89 87.49
CA PHE A 615 56.75 -37.15 86.88
C PHE A 615 55.87 -38.40 86.61
N ASN A 616 56.38 -39.20 85.63
CA ASN A 616 55.72 -39.90 84.52
C ASN A 616 55.97 -41.43 84.57
N SER A 617 54.95 -42.31 84.43
CA SER A 617 55.07 -43.79 84.28
C SER A 617 54.26 -44.31 83.08
N ASP A 618 54.69 -43.88 81.90
CA ASP A 618 53.84 -43.39 80.81
C ASP A 618 53.61 -44.33 79.62
N ALA A 619 53.62 -45.65 79.78
CA ALA A 619 53.50 -46.54 78.62
C ALA A 619 52.53 -47.72 78.74
N GLN A 620 52.29 -48.25 79.94
CA GLN A 620 51.43 -49.44 80.10
C GLN A 620 50.01 -49.13 80.61
N GLU A 621 49.81 -48.02 81.33
CA GLU A 621 48.47 -47.58 81.74
C GLU A 621 47.66 -46.99 80.56
N LYS A 622 48.36 -46.41 79.58
CA LYS A 622 47.76 -45.73 78.41
C LYS A 622 46.91 -46.62 77.50
N LEU A 623 47.20 -47.92 77.41
CA LEU A 623 46.42 -48.81 76.53
C LEU A 623 45.11 -49.28 77.19
N ILE A 624 45.13 -49.50 78.50
CA ILE A 624 43.98 -49.94 79.29
C ILE A 624 43.06 -48.75 79.59
N ASP A 625 43.62 -47.57 79.84
CA ASP A 625 42.86 -46.33 79.98
C ASP A 625 42.24 -45.87 78.64
N SER A 626 42.89 -46.13 77.50
CA SER A 626 42.32 -45.84 76.16
C SER A 626 41.02 -46.60 75.89
N LEU A 627 40.95 -47.89 76.27
CA LEU A 627 39.76 -48.71 76.10
C LEU A 627 38.64 -48.32 77.09
N SER A 628 39.02 -48.03 78.35
CA SER A 628 38.09 -47.57 79.38
C SER A 628 37.51 -46.18 79.05
N LYS A 629 38.33 -45.26 78.52
CA LYS A 629 37.90 -43.93 78.04
C LYS A 629 36.93 -44.01 76.87
N LYS A 630 37.14 -44.90 75.90
CA LYS A 630 36.20 -45.04 74.78
C LYS A 630 34.83 -45.56 75.22
N ILE A 631 34.79 -46.53 76.14
CA ILE A 631 33.52 -47.06 76.68
C ILE A 631 32.81 -46.00 77.53
N ASN A 632 33.55 -45.23 78.35
CA ASN A 632 32.99 -44.11 79.12
C ASN A 632 32.53 -42.95 78.23
N GLN A 633 33.24 -42.68 77.12
CA GLN A 633 32.87 -41.63 76.17
C GLN A 633 31.53 -41.96 75.50
N VAL A 634 31.34 -43.20 75.05
CA VAL A 634 30.06 -43.62 74.45
C VAL A 634 28.93 -43.59 75.48
N TYR A 635 29.20 -44.04 76.72
CA TYR A 635 28.21 -43.97 77.81
C TYR A 635 27.78 -42.53 78.13
N ARG A 636 28.73 -41.60 78.24
CA ARG A 636 28.44 -40.18 78.51
C ARG A 636 27.65 -39.53 77.39
N VAL A 637 28.01 -39.80 76.13
CA VAL A 637 27.31 -39.22 74.98
C VAL A 637 25.86 -39.71 74.92
N CYS A 638 25.60 -40.97 75.26
CA CYS A 638 24.26 -41.54 75.14
C CYS A 638 23.36 -41.30 76.37
N ILE A 639 23.90 -41.26 77.60
CA ILE A 639 23.10 -41.25 78.84
C ILE A 639 23.40 -40.06 79.77
N GLY A 640 24.62 -39.53 79.74
CA GLY A 640 25.07 -38.48 80.66
C GLY A 640 25.86 -39.01 81.87
N ASP A 641 26.32 -38.10 82.72
CA ASP A 641 27.42 -38.34 83.68
C ASP A 641 27.04 -38.97 85.02
N ALA A 642 25.75 -39.17 85.29
CA ALA A 642 25.31 -39.80 86.53
C ALA A 642 25.68 -41.30 86.50
N GLU A 643 26.42 -41.77 87.51
CA GLU A 643 26.76 -43.19 87.74
C GLU A 643 27.92 -43.80 86.93
N VAL A 644 28.74 -42.99 86.25
CA VAL A 644 29.93 -43.49 85.53
C VAL A 644 30.90 -44.26 86.46
N GLY A 645 30.91 -43.98 87.76
CA GLY A 645 31.84 -44.59 88.73
C GLY A 645 31.39 -45.91 89.36
N SER A 646 30.09 -46.21 89.44
CA SER A 646 29.58 -47.38 90.17
C SER A 646 29.37 -48.62 89.30
N LEU A 647 29.45 -48.47 87.98
CA LEU A 647 29.08 -49.49 87.00
C LEU A 647 30.30 -50.01 86.24
N ASN A 648 30.35 -51.32 86.04
CA ASN A 648 31.38 -51.93 85.22
C ASN A 648 31.12 -51.70 83.71
N ALA A 649 32.11 -51.97 82.87
CA ALA A 649 32.05 -51.70 81.43
C ALA A 649 30.87 -52.39 80.71
N VAL A 650 30.42 -53.55 81.18
CA VAL A 650 29.31 -54.31 80.59
C VAL A 650 27.96 -53.70 80.98
N GLN A 651 27.81 -53.28 82.24
CA GLN A 651 26.61 -52.60 82.73
C GLN A 651 26.39 -51.24 82.07
N LYS A 652 27.48 -50.55 81.70
CA LYS A 652 27.42 -49.31 80.92
C LYS A 652 26.82 -49.54 79.53
N LEU A 653 27.21 -50.62 78.85
CA LEU A 653 26.71 -50.91 77.50
C LEU A 653 25.21 -51.26 77.46
N VAL A 654 24.70 -51.99 78.46
CA VAL A 654 23.26 -52.34 78.56
C VAL A 654 22.37 -51.11 78.78
N LYS A 655 22.83 -50.17 79.61
CA LYS A 655 22.12 -48.90 79.81
C LYS A 655 22.11 -48.04 78.54
N VAL A 656 23.19 -48.07 77.74
CA VAL A 656 23.25 -47.32 76.46
C VAL A 656 22.24 -47.88 75.47
N GLU A 657 22.09 -49.20 75.43
CA GLU A 657 21.10 -49.88 74.60
C GLU A 657 19.66 -49.49 74.98
N SER A 658 19.33 -49.46 76.27
CA SER A 658 18.00 -49.03 76.73
C SER A 658 17.68 -47.57 76.37
N ARG A 659 18.68 -46.67 76.44
CA ARG A 659 18.49 -45.25 76.08
C ARG A 659 18.33 -45.03 74.57
N LEU A 660 18.95 -45.87 73.75
CA LEU A 660 18.75 -45.82 72.31
C LEU A 660 17.33 -46.20 71.90
N VAL A 661 16.68 -47.11 72.63
CA VAL A 661 15.26 -47.44 72.44
C VAL A 661 14.36 -46.25 72.82
N GLU A 662 14.60 -45.60 73.96
CA GLU A 662 13.83 -44.41 74.36
C GLU A 662 13.98 -43.21 73.40
N LEU A 663 15.17 -42.99 72.83
CA LEU A 663 15.38 -41.92 71.85
C LEU A 663 14.70 -42.22 70.51
N SER A 664 14.56 -43.50 70.15
CA SER A 664 13.81 -43.93 68.97
C SER A 664 12.32 -43.58 69.10
N ASP A 665 11.72 -43.85 70.27
CA ASP A 665 10.31 -43.52 70.53
C ASP A 665 10.08 -41.99 70.58
N LEU A 666 11.08 -41.22 71.04
CA LEU A 666 11.02 -39.75 71.07
C LEU A 666 11.04 -39.12 69.67
N ILE A 667 11.77 -39.73 68.72
CA ILE A 667 11.80 -39.29 67.32
C ILE A 667 10.42 -39.43 66.66
N GLU A 668 9.63 -40.44 67.03
CA GLU A 668 8.26 -40.62 66.52
C GLU A 668 7.27 -39.59 67.06
N SER A 669 7.61 -38.87 68.14
CA SER A 669 6.74 -37.87 68.81
C SER A 669 6.96 -36.41 68.39
N ILE A 670 7.88 -36.12 67.45
CA ILE A 670 8.22 -34.74 67.04
C ILE A 670 7.12 -34.14 66.12
N PRO A 671 6.61 -32.91 66.38
CA PRO A 671 5.59 -32.28 65.55
C PRO A 671 6.08 -31.97 64.12
N LYS A 672 5.24 -32.27 63.11
CA LYS A 672 5.56 -32.15 61.68
C LYS A 672 6.07 -30.78 61.23
N GLU A 673 5.63 -29.70 61.88
CA GLU A 673 5.96 -28.31 61.52
C GLU A 673 7.46 -28.00 61.64
N ASN A 674 8.16 -28.60 62.61
CA ASN A 674 9.60 -28.39 62.81
C ASN A 674 10.44 -29.19 61.80
N VAL A 675 9.96 -30.35 61.36
CA VAL A 675 10.58 -31.13 60.28
C VAL A 675 10.44 -30.37 58.96
N GLU A 676 9.26 -29.80 58.69
CA GLU A 676 9.02 -28.99 57.50
C GLU A 676 9.89 -27.72 57.44
N ALA A 677 10.16 -27.06 58.57
CA ALA A 677 11.03 -25.89 58.62
C ALA A 677 12.49 -26.24 58.22
N ILE A 678 13.00 -27.37 58.68
CA ILE A 678 14.34 -27.87 58.33
C ILE A 678 14.39 -28.36 56.88
N GLU A 679 13.32 -29.00 56.39
CA GLU A 679 13.19 -29.36 54.97
C GLU A 679 13.18 -28.13 54.06
N ARG A 680 12.54 -27.02 54.45
CA ARG A 680 12.57 -25.76 53.68
C ARG A 680 13.98 -25.18 53.59
N ILE A 681 14.77 -25.25 54.66
CA ILE A 681 16.18 -24.78 54.65
C ILE A 681 17.01 -25.65 53.69
N LYS A 682 16.88 -26.98 53.78
CA LYS A 682 17.57 -27.92 52.85
C LYS A 682 17.11 -27.77 51.40
N GLN A 683 15.82 -27.49 51.15
CA GLN A 683 15.32 -27.21 49.81
C GLN A 683 15.88 -25.90 49.24
N LYS A 684 16.07 -24.87 50.09
CA LYS A 684 16.68 -23.60 49.68
C LYS A 684 18.15 -23.81 49.25
N GLU A 685 18.92 -24.59 50.00
CA GLU A 685 20.30 -24.96 49.65
C GLU A 685 20.39 -25.79 48.36
N ARG A 686 19.47 -26.76 48.16
CA ARG A 686 19.39 -27.53 46.90
C ARG A 686 19.08 -26.65 45.70
N ARG A 687 18.15 -25.69 45.83
CA ARG A 687 17.81 -24.74 44.76
C ARG A 687 18.97 -23.81 44.42
N GLN A 688 19.76 -23.41 45.42
CA GLN A 688 20.95 -22.60 45.19
C GLN A 688 22.01 -23.38 44.38
N LYS A 689 22.33 -24.62 44.80
CA LYS A 689 23.26 -25.48 44.05
C LYS A 689 22.82 -25.72 42.60
N LEU A 690 21.52 -25.97 42.36
CA LEU A 690 20.99 -26.18 41.02
C LEU A 690 21.09 -24.92 40.13
N ARG A 691 20.95 -23.73 40.72
CA ARG A 691 21.13 -22.46 39.99
C ARG A 691 22.59 -22.24 39.61
N ASP A 692 23.51 -22.55 40.51
CA ASP A 692 24.95 -22.42 40.26
C ASP A 692 25.41 -23.42 39.18
N GLU A 693 24.88 -24.65 39.17
CA GLU A 693 25.12 -25.64 38.12
C GLU A 693 24.58 -25.19 36.76
N LYS A 694 23.34 -24.68 36.69
CA LYS A 694 22.76 -24.15 35.44
C LYS A 694 23.52 -22.95 34.89
N MET A 695 24.04 -22.08 35.77
CA MET A 695 24.87 -20.94 35.35
C MET A 695 26.19 -21.42 34.72
N LYS A 696 26.84 -22.44 35.30
CA LYS A 696 28.05 -23.05 34.73
C LYS A 696 27.78 -23.75 33.41
N GLU A 697 26.64 -24.45 33.28
CA GLU A 697 26.25 -25.11 32.03
C GLU A 697 25.99 -24.09 30.91
N LYS A 698 25.33 -22.97 31.24
CA LYS A 698 25.08 -21.88 30.30
C LYS A 698 26.38 -21.21 29.84
N GLN A 699 27.35 -21.01 30.73
CA GLN A 699 28.69 -20.51 30.38
C GLN A 699 29.43 -21.46 29.43
N ARG A 700 29.44 -22.77 29.72
CA ARG A 700 30.03 -23.78 28.81
C ARG A 700 29.40 -23.75 27.42
N HIS A 701 28.08 -23.68 27.35
CA HIS A 701 27.37 -23.66 26.08
C HIS A 701 27.66 -22.37 25.28
N GLN A 702 27.94 -21.26 25.97
CA GLN A 702 28.31 -19.98 25.38
C GLN A 702 29.76 -20.01 24.86
N GLU A 703 30.69 -20.61 25.60
CA GLU A 703 32.07 -20.86 25.16
C GLU A 703 32.12 -21.79 23.93
N GLU A 704 31.34 -22.87 23.91
CA GLU A 704 31.26 -23.78 22.76
C GLU A 704 30.71 -23.06 21.51
N ARG A 705 29.71 -22.18 21.67
CA ARG A 705 29.20 -21.36 20.57
C ARG A 705 30.23 -20.37 20.05
N LEU A 706 31.00 -19.75 20.94
CA LEU A 706 32.06 -18.81 20.58
C LEU A 706 33.18 -19.55 19.82
N LYS A 707 33.57 -20.73 20.29
CA LYS A 707 34.55 -21.59 19.63
C LYS A 707 34.11 -22.03 18.24
N ALA A 708 32.84 -22.44 18.08
CA ALA A 708 32.28 -22.80 16.78
C ALA A 708 32.12 -21.60 15.83
N ALA A 709 31.96 -20.38 16.35
CA ALA A 709 31.95 -19.15 15.56
C ALA A 709 33.37 -18.79 15.08
N LEU A 710 34.38 -18.92 15.95
CA LEU A 710 35.79 -18.74 15.62
C LEU A 710 36.27 -19.76 14.58
N GLU A 711 35.89 -21.03 14.71
CA GLU A 711 36.20 -22.06 13.70
C GLU A 711 35.56 -21.76 12.34
N ARG A 712 34.38 -21.11 12.29
CA ARG A 712 33.77 -20.65 11.03
C ARG A 712 34.46 -19.42 10.45
N ALA A 713 34.97 -18.53 11.29
CA ALA A 713 35.67 -17.33 10.85
C ALA A 713 37.05 -17.65 10.25
N VAL A 714 37.73 -18.69 10.77
CA VAL A 714 39.06 -19.13 10.32
C VAL A 714 38.98 -20.15 9.18
N ALA A 715 37.83 -20.77 8.94
CA ALA A 715 37.65 -21.70 7.83
C ALA A 715 37.78 -20.98 6.47
N GLN A 716 38.70 -21.44 5.62
CA GLN A 716 38.85 -20.89 4.27
C GLN A 716 37.51 -20.96 3.51
N PRO A 717 37.13 -19.89 2.77
CA PRO A 717 35.88 -19.83 2.06
C PRO A 717 35.83 -20.94 1.01
N LYS A 718 35.07 -22.00 1.30
CA LYS A 718 34.71 -22.97 0.26
C LYS A 718 33.87 -22.21 -0.76
N LYS A 719 34.35 -22.13 -2.01
CA LYS A 719 33.50 -21.80 -3.17
C LYS A 719 32.28 -22.72 -3.11
N LYS A 720 31.14 -22.20 -2.66
CA LYS A 720 29.86 -22.86 -2.87
C LYS A 720 29.64 -22.82 -4.38
N LEU A 721 29.97 -23.91 -5.06
CA LEU A 721 29.25 -24.26 -6.28
C LEU A 721 27.77 -24.18 -5.90
N GLY A 722 27.06 -23.20 -6.45
CA GLY A 722 25.66 -22.97 -6.16
C GLY A 722 24.92 -24.29 -6.22
N ARG A 723 24.04 -24.55 -5.23
CA ARG A 723 23.13 -25.69 -5.38
C ARG A 723 22.41 -25.51 -6.72
N ARG A 724 22.39 -26.56 -7.53
CA ARG A 724 21.61 -26.59 -8.77
C ARG A 724 20.19 -26.10 -8.44
N LEU A 725 19.70 -25.10 -9.18
CA LEU A 725 18.32 -24.63 -9.09
C LEU A 725 17.38 -25.83 -9.11
N VAL A 726 16.75 -26.12 -7.97
CA VAL A 726 15.69 -27.13 -7.87
C VAL A 726 14.39 -26.37 -8.05
N TYR A 727 13.86 -26.38 -9.26
CA TYR A 727 12.54 -25.85 -9.53
C TYR A 727 11.48 -26.69 -8.78
N ARG A 728 10.53 -26.05 -8.08
CA ARG A 728 9.42 -26.75 -7.39
C ARG A 728 8.43 -27.39 -8.37
N SER A 729 8.48 -27.01 -9.64
CA SER A 729 7.79 -27.61 -10.78
C SER A 729 8.74 -27.60 -11.98
N LYS A 730 8.51 -28.46 -12.99
CA LYS A 730 9.28 -28.40 -14.24
C LYS A 730 9.14 -26.98 -14.82
N PRO A 731 10.23 -26.24 -15.10
CA PRO A 731 10.11 -24.98 -15.83
C PRO A 731 9.42 -25.29 -17.18
N PRO A 732 8.60 -24.36 -17.73
CA PRO A 732 8.06 -24.52 -19.06
C PRO A 732 9.23 -24.88 -19.98
N SER A 733 9.14 -26.01 -20.68
CA SER A 733 10.15 -26.33 -21.67
C SER A 733 10.19 -25.16 -22.63
N ALA A 734 11.33 -24.49 -22.74
CA ALA A 734 11.62 -23.67 -23.90
C ALA A 734 11.65 -24.62 -25.11
N THR A 735 10.48 -24.95 -25.64
CA THR A 735 10.32 -25.17 -27.07
C THR A 735 10.76 -23.86 -27.68
N LYS A 736 12.06 -23.78 -27.96
CA LYS A 736 12.57 -22.85 -28.97
C LYS A 736 11.71 -23.10 -30.20
N HIS A 737 10.76 -22.21 -30.45
CA HIS A 737 10.33 -22.00 -31.82
C HIS A 737 11.59 -21.50 -32.53
N GLU A 738 12.27 -22.41 -33.22
CA GLU A 738 13.18 -22.01 -34.28
C GLU A 738 12.37 -21.10 -35.20
N LEU A 739 12.78 -19.83 -35.26
CA LEU A 739 12.38 -18.91 -36.30
C LEU A 739 12.80 -19.52 -37.63
N LEU A 740 11.87 -20.23 -38.27
CA LEU A 740 11.98 -20.63 -39.66
C LEU A 740 11.93 -19.34 -40.48
N LEU A 741 13.11 -18.85 -40.85
CA LEU A 741 13.28 -17.87 -41.91
C LEU A 741 12.76 -18.50 -43.20
N VAL A 742 11.54 -18.13 -43.59
CA VAL A 742 10.95 -18.57 -44.86
C VAL A 742 11.60 -17.76 -45.99
N GLY A 743 12.65 -18.35 -46.56
CA GLY A 743 13.08 -18.05 -47.92
C GLY A 743 12.20 -18.84 -48.90
N ASP A 744 11.47 -18.09 -49.71
CA ASP A 744 11.01 -18.37 -51.08
C ASP A 744 10.55 -19.80 -51.48
N THR A 745 9.24 -19.86 -51.78
CA THR A 745 8.52 -20.66 -52.79
C THR A 745 8.98 -22.10 -53.14
N ARG A 746 8.08 -23.08 -52.90
CA ARG A 746 7.38 -23.90 -53.93
C ARG A 746 6.69 -25.14 -53.34
N THR A 747 5.37 -25.19 -53.56
CA THR A 747 4.51 -26.37 -53.84
C THR A 747 4.30 -27.50 -52.81
N LYS A 748 2.98 -27.79 -52.65
CA LYS A 748 2.26 -29.00 -52.18
C LYS A 748 2.07 -29.17 -50.68
N SER A 749 0.95 -29.67 -50.17
CA SER A 749 -0.48 -29.76 -50.59
C SER A 749 -1.21 -30.42 -49.41
N LEU A 750 -2.40 -29.92 -49.04
CA LEU A 750 -3.52 -30.60 -48.37
C LEU A 750 -3.20 -31.63 -47.26
N GLU A 751 -3.62 -31.32 -46.03
CA GLU A 751 -4.72 -32.07 -45.40
C GLU A 751 -5.27 -31.28 -44.19
N GLU A 752 -6.60 -31.23 -44.15
CA GLU A 752 -7.45 -30.53 -43.20
C GLU A 752 -7.58 -31.33 -41.92
N GLU A 753 -7.48 -30.69 -40.75
CA GLU A 753 -8.17 -31.14 -39.54
C GLU A 753 -8.73 -29.92 -38.81
N TYR A 754 -10.02 -29.70 -39.04
CA TYR A 754 -10.86 -28.77 -38.28
C TYR A 754 -11.09 -29.37 -36.88
N PHE A 755 -10.80 -28.59 -35.84
CA PHE A 755 -11.16 -28.91 -34.45
C PHE A 755 -12.19 -27.91 -33.94
N PHE A 756 -13.48 -28.23 -34.09
CA PHE A 756 -14.56 -27.85 -33.17
C PHE A 756 -15.68 -28.89 -33.33
N SER A 757 -15.79 -29.75 -32.31
CA SER A 757 -17.00 -30.52 -31.97
C SER A 757 -17.53 -29.98 -30.65
#